data_AF-A0AAW3I0K5-F1
#
_entry.id   AF-A0AAW3I0K5-F1
#
_cell.length_a   1.000
_cell.length_b   1.000
_cell.length_c   1.000
_cell.angle_alpha   90.00
_cell.angle_beta   90.00
_cell.angle_gamma   90.00
#
_symmetry.space_group_name_H-M   'P 1'
#
loop_
_entity.id
_entity.type
_entity.pdbx_description
1 polymer ?
#
loop_
_entity_poly.entity_id
_entity_poly.type
_entity_poly.pdbx_seq_one_letter_code
_entity_poly.pdbx_strand_id
1 'polypeptide(L)'
;MSNPAYFHRQAIAEPGLLAPSHSPVHLRATAHLYGVTAPALEHARVLSLGCGTGEGLFPFALAYPEAQVIGIDALEAAIGQGQQMAASLGLTNVTLLAQSYDNLAPEQGQFDYIIATGLYSYLPPEHAQALLERCGGLLTPNGVLYVDYHVYPGAKAQEIVRDAILLHGHAAQSQEQLRSSAAAALTLFTEGVSGANPMANQLAVVAAQVQRALDGQVQASVDPFACNPCYFIEFAGRAAQAGLGYVGDAQALAEIPLHMGQNVSLTNSLLTMGQPATVKQQYLDFATGRGFRQSLFTTQANAEQTKPRPDLARMKDLRWASGAQRLAANGQEQGATYVNHLARGLVTTEPHMVRLLDTLWHAWPGTLPYTTLVAVFMHAEGLDDSAARKLLDKSLLTLMEHDLVHYCLDAGPYDRDDDAPTRPLPCVAVSAPAPGSDPAPRCFNLWHEPVNLVLSENQREMARRLGEGLSLLQVNTAPASTEVGIIQDTSTLLEFLGLLKRYGLCQGSAASWASMLGNALSASGGQAQFFGLYSGALARQCLNQRILAANAMRGGLPSSAESMAMRIQDLLNERQFDKAEALARQLAKTVPGASAAWEPLAVTLCNTGRFQEALAPALQMLDLAPARAQCYIILASCLTALTRTSEAIGTARRAVELAPKDANAHGVLGDALCAELRYKEAQASCLTALALDPLQEKARTNLSKILMDRGDAEGAVAAARAAVSIAPKALIPHNNLLFALNYSPSASAEEVFEAYRQYNRTHCEALRATWQAHTNKRDTRRRIRVAYVSPDFRQHSGNYFIEPLLANHDREAFELCAYAEFVAKDAVTARFERYFDQWTPTAGMSDSALAERIRADGIDILIDVAGHTGGNRLGVFARKPAPVSLTWLGFGYTTGLNAIDYIMSDEVMAPTGSEALFSEKPWRLADTNFIYRAGTTMGDCGELPALKNGYITLGSLTRAIRMNDKVVRVWSDILRRLPNARLVVNSNSYRDGPMREELAGRFMAQGIERERLLIGWESPPWNVLRNMDIGLDCFPHNSGVTLVETLYMGVPYVTLASRPSVGRIGSSVLNGIGRPEWIAQTEEEYIQKVVALASDLPTLARTRAGLRAEMHASPLMDEPAFARKFETALRGMFNTWCESQA
;
A
#
# COMPACT_ATOMS: atom_id res chain seq x y z
N MET A 1 -15.37 -11.78 14.78
CA MET A 1 -14.62 -10.52 14.98
C MET A 1 -15.62 -9.49 15.52
N SER A 2 -15.44 -8.82 16.65
CA SER A 2 -14.44 -8.94 17.72
C SER A 2 -15.13 -8.44 19.00
N ASN A 3 -14.87 -9.04 20.17
CA ASN A 3 -15.24 -8.39 21.42
C ASN A 3 -14.45 -7.07 21.50
N PRO A 4 -15.06 -5.88 21.66
CA PRO A 4 -14.34 -4.61 21.54
C PRO A 4 -13.13 -4.57 22.47
N ALA A 5 -12.00 -4.06 21.98
CA ALA A 5 -10.72 -4.04 22.71
C ALA A 5 -10.85 -3.40 24.10
N TYR A 6 -11.79 -2.45 24.21
CA TYR A 6 -12.30 -1.84 25.43
C TYR A 6 -12.65 -2.84 26.56
N PHE A 7 -13.46 -3.86 26.27
CA PHE A 7 -13.86 -4.87 27.26
C PHE A 7 -12.70 -5.77 27.66
N HIS A 8 -11.75 -6.00 26.74
CA HIS A 8 -10.57 -6.81 27.02
C HIS A 8 -9.60 -6.12 28.00
N ARG A 9 -9.55 -4.77 28.02
CA ARG A 9 -8.84 -4.01 29.06
C ARG A 9 -9.52 -4.16 30.43
N GLN A 10 -10.82 -3.90 30.52
CA GLN A 10 -11.58 -3.92 31.79
C GLN A 10 -11.57 -5.26 32.52
N ALA A 11 -11.44 -6.35 31.77
CA ALA A 11 -11.40 -7.69 32.33
C ALA A 11 -10.18 -7.87 33.25
N ILE A 12 -8.96 -7.56 32.75
CA ILE A 12 -7.71 -8.05 33.38
C ILE A 12 -6.50 -7.07 33.29
N ALA A 13 -6.50 -6.01 32.47
CA ALA A 13 -5.25 -5.29 32.17
C ALA A 13 -4.88 -4.16 33.16
N GLU A 14 -3.71 -4.29 33.81
CA GLU A 14 -2.95 -3.15 34.36
C GLU A 14 -2.40 -2.28 33.20
N PRO A 15 -2.47 -0.94 33.29
CA PRO A 15 -1.78 -0.04 32.37
C PRO A 15 -0.27 -0.04 32.67
N GLY A 16 0.57 -0.12 31.64
CA GLY A 16 2.01 0.12 31.79
C GLY A 16 2.29 1.61 32.05
N LEU A 17 3.49 1.92 32.60
CA LEU A 17 3.90 3.30 32.93
C LEU A 17 3.67 4.30 31.78
N LEU A 18 3.99 3.89 30.54
CA LEU A 18 3.61 4.56 29.31
C LEU A 18 2.20 4.09 28.86
N ALA A 19 1.15 4.77 29.35
CA ALA A 19 -0.19 4.63 28.80
C ALA A 19 -0.92 5.99 28.68
N PRO A 20 -1.63 6.24 27.56
CA PRO A 20 -2.36 7.50 27.35
C PRO A 20 -3.42 7.78 28.44
N SER A 21 -4.05 6.73 28.99
CA SER A 21 -5.20 6.81 29.90
C SER A 21 -4.96 7.56 31.20
N HIS A 22 -3.71 7.70 31.64
CA HIS A 22 -3.34 8.42 32.86
C HIS A 22 -2.40 9.60 32.61
N SER A 23 -2.20 9.98 31.34
CA SER A 23 -1.52 11.23 31.01
C SER A 23 -2.34 12.44 31.51
N PRO A 24 -1.73 13.51 32.07
CA PRO A 24 -2.48 14.70 32.51
C PRO A 24 -3.39 15.30 31.42
N VAL A 25 -2.96 15.20 30.16
CA VAL A 25 -3.72 15.57 28.95
C VAL A 25 -5.08 14.86 28.89
N HIS A 26 -5.05 13.53 29.04
CA HIS A 26 -6.24 12.68 29.02
C HIS A 26 -7.09 12.90 30.29
N LEU A 27 -6.46 12.91 31.46
CA LEU A 27 -7.13 13.11 32.76
C LEU A 27 -7.96 14.41 32.79
N ARG A 28 -7.38 15.52 32.30
CA ARG A 28 -8.06 16.83 32.18
C ARG A 28 -9.29 16.76 31.28
N ALA A 29 -9.17 16.11 30.12
CA ALA A 29 -10.24 16.00 29.15
C ALA A 29 -11.36 15.06 29.63
N THR A 30 -11.01 13.98 30.31
CA THR A 30 -11.98 13.09 30.95
C THR A 30 -12.72 13.80 32.10
N ALA A 31 -12.02 14.53 32.98
CA ALA A 31 -12.65 15.32 34.04
C ALA A 31 -13.69 16.32 33.48
N HIS A 32 -13.39 16.98 32.35
CA HIS A 32 -14.35 17.86 31.66
C HIS A 32 -15.62 17.15 31.22
N LEU A 33 -15.54 15.91 30.71
CA LEU A 33 -16.73 15.09 30.37
C LEU A 33 -17.60 14.82 31.61
N TYR A 34 -17.00 14.65 32.79
CA TYR A 34 -17.72 14.52 34.06
C TYR A 34 -18.20 15.85 34.65
N GLY A 35 -17.98 16.99 33.98
CA GLY A 35 -18.42 18.30 34.46
C GLY A 35 -17.40 19.04 35.32
N VAL A 36 -16.29 18.41 35.68
CA VAL A 36 -15.30 18.91 36.64
C VAL A 36 -14.30 19.83 35.93
N THR A 37 -14.02 20.98 36.57
CA THR A 37 -12.96 21.89 36.12
C THR A 37 -11.63 21.48 36.73
N ALA A 38 -10.63 21.24 35.88
CA ALA A 38 -9.26 20.89 36.28
C ALA A 38 -8.27 22.04 35.95
N PRO A 39 -7.02 22.01 36.44
CA PRO A 39 -6.00 23.05 36.20
C PRO A 39 -5.43 22.97 34.77
N ALA A 40 -4.86 24.06 34.25
CA ALA A 40 -4.28 24.09 32.91
C ALA A 40 -2.90 23.39 32.88
N LEU A 41 -2.57 22.73 31.76
CA LEU A 41 -1.40 21.85 31.68
C LEU A 41 -0.06 22.57 31.58
N GLU A 42 -0.04 23.77 30.99
CA GLU A 42 1.18 24.53 30.65
C GLU A 42 2.08 24.81 31.86
N HIS A 43 1.48 25.08 33.03
CA HIS A 43 2.18 25.34 34.29
C HIS A 43 1.80 24.34 35.40
N ALA A 44 1.25 23.18 35.04
CA ALA A 44 0.74 22.22 36.00
C ALA A 44 1.85 21.66 36.90
N ARG A 45 1.56 21.49 38.19
CA ARG A 45 2.37 20.69 39.10
C ARG A 45 1.88 19.24 39.10
N VAL A 46 2.68 18.33 38.57
CA VAL A 46 2.34 16.90 38.43
C VAL A 46 3.17 16.07 39.40
N LEU A 47 2.52 15.23 40.19
CA LEU A 47 3.13 14.23 41.07
C LEU A 47 2.80 12.83 40.58
N SER A 48 3.80 11.95 40.48
CA SER A 48 3.58 10.53 40.22
C SER A 48 4.20 9.67 41.32
N LEU A 49 3.41 8.72 41.82
CA LEU A 49 3.73 7.85 42.94
C LEU A 49 3.80 6.40 42.43
N GLY A 50 4.90 5.71 42.74
CA GLY A 50 5.21 4.41 42.13
C GLY A 50 5.69 4.58 40.68
N CYS A 51 6.49 5.63 40.41
CA CYS A 51 6.86 5.99 39.04
C CYS A 51 7.92 5.06 38.41
N GLY A 52 8.54 4.15 39.18
CA GLY A 52 9.66 3.31 38.74
C GLY A 52 10.84 4.16 38.23
N THR A 53 11.20 3.99 36.97
CA THR A 53 12.21 4.82 36.26
C THR A 53 11.72 6.22 35.87
N GLY A 54 10.45 6.55 36.10
CA GLY A 54 9.86 7.81 35.65
C GLY A 54 9.58 7.87 34.14
N GLU A 55 9.75 6.78 33.37
CA GLU A 55 9.57 6.78 31.91
C GLU A 55 8.19 7.30 31.47
N GLY A 56 7.14 7.05 32.26
CA GLY A 56 5.78 7.54 32.01
C GLY A 56 5.61 9.07 32.12
N LEU A 57 6.55 9.79 32.74
CA LEU A 57 6.50 11.24 32.97
C LEU A 57 7.14 12.05 31.83
N PHE A 58 8.09 11.45 31.12
CA PHE A 58 8.90 12.15 30.12
C PHE A 58 8.11 12.63 28.89
N PRO A 59 7.08 11.91 28.39
CA PRO A 59 6.22 12.43 27.32
C PRO A 59 5.50 13.74 27.70
N PHE A 60 5.00 13.85 28.93
CA PHE A 60 4.36 15.07 29.42
C PHE A 60 5.39 16.20 29.61
N ALA A 61 6.52 15.90 30.24
CA ALA A 61 7.58 16.89 30.48
C ALA A 61 8.15 17.51 29.18
N LEU A 62 8.29 16.70 28.12
CA LEU A 62 8.70 17.17 26.78
C LEU A 62 7.64 17.99 26.05
N ALA A 63 6.36 17.75 26.34
CA ALA A 63 5.25 18.49 25.75
C ALA A 63 5.03 19.85 26.44
N TYR A 64 5.20 19.90 27.77
CA TYR A 64 4.94 21.07 28.61
C TYR A 64 6.21 21.44 29.42
N PRO A 65 7.20 22.13 28.81
CA PRO A 65 8.47 22.43 29.47
C PRO A 65 8.35 23.37 30.68
N GLU A 66 7.28 24.18 30.73
CA GLU A 66 6.97 25.11 31.83
C GLU A 66 6.18 24.46 32.99
N ALA A 67 5.81 23.17 32.86
CA ALA A 67 5.14 22.40 33.90
C ALA A 67 6.17 21.74 34.83
N GLN A 68 5.87 21.62 36.13
CA GLN A 68 6.75 20.98 37.10
C GLN A 68 6.35 19.52 37.33
N VAL A 69 7.25 18.57 37.05
CA VAL A 69 6.95 17.14 37.11
C VAL A 69 7.82 16.45 38.18
N ILE A 70 7.19 15.81 39.15
CA ILE A 70 7.86 15.12 40.26
C ILE A 70 7.48 13.64 40.26
N GLY A 71 8.47 12.76 40.20
CA GLY A 71 8.29 11.31 40.35
C GLY A 71 8.88 10.82 41.66
N ILE A 72 8.15 9.97 42.38
CA ILE A 72 8.60 9.31 43.61
C ILE A 72 8.45 7.80 43.46
N ASP A 73 9.53 7.09 43.80
CA ASP A 73 9.54 5.64 43.99
C ASP A 73 10.51 5.27 45.13
N ALA A 74 10.31 4.11 45.75
CA ALA A 74 11.21 3.58 46.78
C ALA A 74 12.45 2.89 46.17
N LEU A 75 12.42 2.51 44.89
CA LEU A 75 13.53 1.86 44.20
C LEU A 75 14.61 2.85 43.75
N GLU A 76 15.63 3.05 44.60
CA GLU A 76 16.79 3.91 44.32
C GLU A 76 17.47 3.61 42.97
N ALA A 77 17.63 2.33 42.61
CA ALA A 77 18.22 1.92 41.33
C ALA A 77 17.37 2.35 40.11
N ALA A 78 16.04 2.26 40.21
CA ALA A 78 15.14 2.67 39.14
C ALA A 78 15.13 4.20 38.98
N ILE A 79 15.10 4.94 40.09
CA ILE A 79 15.20 6.40 40.10
C ILE A 79 16.55 6.86 39.52
N GLY A 80 17.66 6.21 39.88
CA GLY A 80 18.99 6.53 39.32
C GLY A 80 19.06 6.33 37.80
N GLN A 81 18.51 5.23 37.28
CA GLN A 81 18.36 5.01 35.84
C GLN A 81 17.46 6.09 35.20
N GLY A 82 16.35 6.44 35.86
CA GLY A 82 15.43 7.49 35.44
C GLY A 82 16.10 8.88 35.32
N GLN A 83 16.92 9.25 36.30
CA GLN A 83 17.66 10.52 36.29
C GLN A 83 18.67 10.60 35.13
N GLN A 84 19.36 9.51 34.83
CA GLN A 84 20.24 9.42 33.65
C GLN A 84 19.46 9.54 32.33
N MET A 85 18.27 8.92 32.25
CA MET A 85 17.40 9.00 31.09
C MET A 85 16.81 10.41 30.91
N ALA A 86 16.36 11.07 31.98
CA ALA A 86 15.90 12.46 31.94
C ALA A 86 17.01 13.42 31.48
N ALA A 87 18.25 13.24 31.96
CA ALA A 87 19.41 14.03 31.55
C ALA A 87 19.77 13.84 30.07
N SER A 88 19.76 12.61 29.55
CA SER A 88 20.04 12.33 28.13
C SER A 88 18.94 12.81 27.17
N LEU A 89 17.71 12.94 27.66
CA LEU A 89 16.59 13.58 26.94
C LEU A 89 16.57 15.11 27.06
N GLY A 90 17.44 15.70 27.91
CA GLY A 90 17.54 17.15 28.13
C GLY A 90 16.41 17.75 28.99
N LEU A 91 15.77 16.96 29.86
CA LEU A 91 14.64 17.41 30.67
C LEU A 91 15.13 18.23 31.87
N THR A 92 14.72 19.50 31.95
CA THR A 92 15.06 20.42 33.05
C THR A 92 13.93 20.57 34.08
N ASN A 93 12.72 20.10 33.75
CA ASN A 93 11.50 20.28 34.52
C ASN A 93 11.01 19.00 35.25
N VAL A 94 11.82 17.93 35.22
CA VAL A 94 11.55 16.66 35.91
C VAL A 94 12.44 16.51 37.13
N THR A 95 11.86 16.14 38.28
CA THR A 95 12.58 15.77 39.50
C THR A 95 12.18 14.36 39.92
N LEU A 96 13.12 13.41 39.94
CA LEU A 96 12.87 12.03 40.39
C LEU A 96 13.54 11.79 41.74
N LEU A 97 12.78 11.31 42.72
CA LEU A 97 13.20 11.16 44.12
C LEU A 97 13.07 9.71 44.60
N ALA A 98 14.16 9.17 45.13
CA ALA A 98 14.20 7.86 45.77
C ALA A 98 13.76 7.98 47.23
N GLN A 99 12.48 7.79 47.52
CA GLN A 99 11.91 7.89 48.87
C GLN A 99 10.58 7.11 48.99
N SER A 100 10.23 6.68 50.21
CA SER A 100 8.87 6.18 50.46
C SER A 100 7.84 7.30 50.28
N TYR A 101 6.68 6.95 49.73
CA TYR A 101 5.48 7.81 49.73
C TYR A 101 4.98 8.10 51.16
N ASP A 102 5.39 7.34 52.17
CA ASP A 102 5.14 7.64 53.60
C ASP A 102 5.85 8.92 54.07
N ASN A 103 6.81 9.43 53.30
CA ASN A 103 7.52 10.68 53.57
C ASN A 103 6.92 11.89 52.83
N LEU A 104 5.78 11.72 52.13
CA LEU A 104 5.04 12.83 51.51
C LEU A 104 4.56 13.82 52.57
N ALA A 105 5.07 15.05 52.52
CA ALA A 105 4.83 16.09 53.52
C ALA A 105 4.20 17.35 52.89
N PRO A 106 3.34 18.10 53.61
CA PRO A 106 2.71 19.33 53.10
C PRO A 106 3.70 20.41 52.64
N GLU A 107 4.94 20.35 53.14
CA GLU A 107 6.06 21.23 52.79
C GLU A 107 6.47 21.16 51.31
N GLN A 108 6.13 20.07 50.61
CA GLN A 108 6.34 19.92 49.16
C GLN A 108 5.37 20.79 48.33
N GLY A 109 4.35 21.38 48.97
CA GLY A 109 3.30 22.18 48.35
C GLY A 109 2.24 21.34 47.64
N GLN A 110 1.24 22.02 47.07
CA GLN A 110 0.13 21.35 46.38
C GLN A 110 0.44 21.03 44.91
N PHE A 111 -0.27 20.03 44.38
CA PHE A 111 -0.17 19.50 43.03
C PHE A 111 -1.52 19.54 42.31
N ASP A 112 -1.47 19.85 41.02
CA ASP A 112 -2.63 19.92 40.12
C ASP A 112 -3.06 18.56 39.61
N TYR A 113 -2.09 17.66 39.46
CA TYR A 113 -2.31 16.27 39.08
C TYR A 113 -1.50 15.35 39.99
N ILE A 114 -2.15 14.36 40.57
CA ILE A 114 -1.48 13.28 41.32
C ILE A 114 -1.83 11.97 40.63
N ILE A 115 -0.82 11.17 40.28
CA ILE A 115 -0.95 9.93 39.50
C ILE A 115 -0.34 8.79 40.31
N ALA A 116 -1.18 7.94 40.89
CA ALA A 116 -0.76 6.70 41.56
C ALA A 116 -1.05 5.50 40.64
N THR A 117 0.01 4.88 40.10
CA THR A 117 -0.05 3.77 39.14
C THR A 117 0.60 2.52 39.74
N GLY A 118 -0.06 1.37 39.66
CA GLY A 118 0.49 0.07 40.08
C GLY A 118 0.77 -0.08 41.59
N LEU A 119 0.34 0.89 42.41
CA LEU A 119 0.73 1.00 43.82
C LEU A 119 -0.39 0.55 44.78
N TYR A 120 -1.57 1.15 44.69
CA TYR A 120 -2.58 1.11 45.76
C TYR A 120 -2.98 -0.32 46.19
N SER A 121 -3.24 -1.22 45.23
CA SER A 121 -3.62 -2.61 45.54
C SER A 121 -2.54 -3.41 46.25
N TYR A 122 -1.26 -3.06 46.08
CA TYR A 122 -0.15 -3.82 46.64
C TYR A 122 0.32 -3.27 48.00
N LEU A 123 -0.33 -2.22 48.52
CA LEU A 123 -0.07 -1.68 49.84
C LEU A 123 -0.84 -2.44 50.94
N PRO A 124 -0.28 -2.54 52.16
CA PRO A 124 -1.05 -2.88 53.35
C PRO A 124 -2.23 -1.90 53.55
N PRO A 125 -3.38 -2.33 54.07
CA PRO A 125 -4.59 -1.48 54.16
C PRO A 125 -4.39 -0.14 54.86
N GLU A 126 -3.54 -0.07 55.89
CA GLU A 126 -3.23 1.17 56.62
C GLU A 126 -2.42 2.15 55.75
N HIS A 127 -1.40 1.66 55.02
CA HIS A 127 -0.62 2.48 54.08
C HIS A 127 -1.45 2.89 52.87
N ALA A 128 -2.36 2.02 52.40
CA ALA A 128 -3.30 2.33 51.32
C ALA A 128 -4.26 3.49 51.69
N GLN A 129 -4.72 3.54 52.95
CA GLN A 129 -5.51 4.65 53.47
C GLN A 129 -4.67 5.92 53.63
N ALA A 130 -3.48 5.81 54.23
CA ALA A 130 -2.57 6.95 54.42
C ALA A 130 -2.12 7.59 53.10
N LEU A 131 -1.97 6.79 52.04
CA LEU A 131 -1.71 7.27 50.67
C LEU A 131 -2.84 8.19 50.19
N LEU A 132 -4.11 7.78 50.34
CA LEU A 132 -5.26 8.59 49.93
C LEU A 132 -5.36 9.89 50.73
N GLU A 133 -5.14 9.84 52.06
CA GLU A 133 -5.17 11.02 52.94
C GLU A 133 -4.10 12.05 52.57
N ARG A 134 -2.88 11.59 52.27
CA ARG A 134 -1.79 12.46 51.80
C ARG A 134 -2.08 13.04 50.43
N CYS A 135 -2.58 12.25 49.49
CA CYS A 135 -3.02 12.73 48.19
C CYS A 135 -4.12 13.79 48.32
N GLY A 136 -5.09 13.61 49.23
CA GLY A 136 -6.13 14.60 49.53
C GLY A 136 -5.58 15.92 50.07
N GLY A 137 -4.62 15.87 51.00
CA GLY A 137 -3.97 17.07 51.55
C GLY A 137 -3.03 17.80 50.57
N LEU A 138 -2.46 17.07 49.61
CA LEU A 138 -1.54 17.60 48.60
C LEU A 138 -2.22 18.08 47.30
N LEU A 139 -3.52 17.86 47.12
CA LEU A 139 -4.22 18.25 45.90
C LEU A 139 -4.56 19.75 45.91
N THR A 140 -4.38 20.47 44.79
CA THR A 140 -4.94 21.83 44.65
C THR A 140 -6.47 21.79 44.66
N PRO A 141 -7.18 22.89 44.97
CA PRO A 141 -8.64 22.89 45.05
C PRO A 141 -9.37 22.30 43.84
N ASN A 142 -8.82 22.52 42.64
CA ASN A 142 -9.35 22.00 41.37
C ASN A 142 -8.57 20.78 40.84
N GLY A 143 -7.57 20.28 41.58
CA GLY A 143 -6.66 19.24 41.11
C GLY A 143 -7.33 17.88 40.90
N VAL A 144 -6.71 17.04 40.08
CA VAL A 144 -7.21 15.70 39.75
C VAL A 144 -6.25 14.62 40.25
N LEU A 145 -6.76 13.72 41.09
CA LEU A 145 -6.08 12.51 41.50
C LEU A 145 -6.54 11.34 40.62
N TYR A 146 -5.57 10.64 40.02
CA TYR A 146 -5.75 9.34 39.39
C TYR A 146 -5.21 8.24 40.32
N VAL A 147 -5.99 7.18 40.52
CA VAL A 147 -5.54 5.95 41.19
C VAL A 147 -6.04 4.74 40.41
N ASP A 148 -5.14 3.80 40.13
CA ASP A 148 -5.52 2.49 39.62
C ASP A 148 -5.30 1.34 40.61
N TYR A 149 -6.16 0.32 40.50
CA TYR A 149 -6.30 -0.75 41.47
C TYR A 149 -7.18 -1.90 40.96
N HIS A 150 -6.94 -3.08 41.53
CA HIS A 150 -7.73 -4.29 41.34
C HIS A 150 -9.05 -4.22 42.12
N VAL A 151 -10.15 -4.59 41.44
CA VAL A 151 -11.52 -4.46 41.96
C VAL A 151 -12.32 -5.77 41.84
N TYR A 152 -13.23 -5.99 42.78
CA TYR A 152 -14.17 -7.11 42.73
C TYR A 152 -15.40 -6.79 41.83
N PRO A 153 -15.93 -7.80 41.11
CA PRO A 153 -15.65 -9.24 41.28
C PRO A 153 -14.46 -9.79 40.48
N GLY A 154 -14.00 -9.13 39.42
CA GLY A 154 -13.05 -9.73 38.46
C GLY A 154 -11.70 -10.11 39.08
N ALA A 155 -11.22 -9.36 40.07
CA ALA A 155 -9.98 -9.66 40.77
C ALA A 155 -9.99 -10.99 41.55
N LYS A 156 -11.14 -11.69 41.69
CA LYS A 156 -11.17 -13.06 42.25
C LYS A 156 -10.37 -14.07 41.43
N ALA A 157 -10.18 -13.86 40.13
CA ALA A 157 -9.27 -14.68 39.33
C ALA A 157 -7.79 -14.53 39.77
N GLN A 158 -7.39 -13.32 40.18
CA GLN A 158 -6.05 -13.02 40.71
C GLN A 158 -5.80 -13.69 42.05
N GLU A 159 -6.79 -13.71 42.93
CA GLU A 159 -6.71 -14.44 44.19
C GLU A 159 -6.55 -15.94 43.97
N ILE A 160 -7.32 -16.56 43.06
CA ILE A 160 -7.18 -18.00 42.76
C ILE A 160 -5.77 -18.35 42.26
N VAL A 161 -5.18 -17.52 41.39
CA VAL A 161 -3.81 -17.73 40.88
C VAL A 161 -2.77 -17.50 42.00
N ARG A 162 -2.90 -16.43 42.79
CA ARG A 162 -2.04 -16.16 43.95
C ARG A 162 -2.07 -17.31 44.95
N ASP A 163 -3.26 -17.75 45.34
CA ASP A 163 -3.45 -18.75 46.39
C ASP A 163 -2.91 -20.12 45.94
N ALA A 164 -3.01 -20.47 44.65
CA ALA A 164 -2.37 -21.65 44.07
C ALA A 164 -0.82 -21.56 44.08
N ILE A 165 -0.26 -20.37 43.80
CA ILE A 165 1.19 -20.13 43.90
C ILE A 165 1.67 -20.23 45.35
N LEU A 166 0.96 -19.60 46.30
CA LEU A 166 1.28 -19.66 47.73
C LEU A 166 1.16 -21.09 48.28
N LEU A 167 0.17 -21.86 47.83
CA LEU A 167 0.02 -23.27 48.18
C LEU A 167 1.23 -24.10 47.69
N HIS A 168 1.67 -23.92 46.44
CA HIS A 168 2.84 -24.63 45.92
C HIS A 168 4.15 -24.13 46.56
N GLY A 169 4.22 -22.83 46.87
CA GLY A 169 5.36 -22.14 47.47
C GLY A 169 5.51 -22.27 48.98
N HIS A 170 4.59 -22.96 49.68
CA HIS A 170 4.52 -22.95 51.16
C HIS A 170 5.78 -23.45 51.87
N ALA A 171 6.67 -24.17 51.17
CA ALA A 171 7.90 -24.75 51.71
C ALA A 171 9.18 -24.03 51.23
N ALA A 172 9.04 -22.96 50.42
CA ALA A 172 10.19 -22.19 49.93
C ALA A 172 10.89 -21.48 51.10
N GLN A 173 12.20 -21.68 51.21
CA GLN A 173 13.06 -21.06 52.22
C GLN A 173 13.88 -19.89 51.65
N SER A 174 13.74 -19.60 50.35
CA SER A 174 14.36 -18.45 49.69
C SER A 174 13.45 -17.85 48.61
N GLN A 175 13.68 -16.58 48.27
CA GLN A 175 12.96 -15.87 47.21
C GLN A 175 13.11 -16.55 45.84
N GLU A 176 14.26 -17.19 45.60
CA GLU A 176 14.55 -17.95 44.37
C GLU A 176 13.74 -19.25 44.30
N GLN A 177 13.64 -19.99 45.41
CA GLN A 177 12.74 -21.14 45.51
C GLN A 177 11.27 -20.74 45.35
N LEU A 178 10.87 -19.60 45.91
CA LEU A 178 9.51 -19.08 45.76
C LEU A 178 9.21 -18.71 44.29
N ARG A 179 10.14 -18.04 43.59
CA ARG A 179 10.02 -17.74 42.15
C ARG A 179 9.94 -19.02 41.30
N SER A 180 10.82 -19.99 41.54
CA SER A 180 10.80 -21.27 40.81
C SER A 180 9.51 -22.05 41.07
N SER A 181 9.00 -22.00 42.30
CA SER A 181 7.73 -22.63 42.68
C SER A 181 6.53 -21.93 42.06
N ALA A 182 6.55 -20.60 41.99
CA ALA A 182 5.51 -19.81 41.34
C ALA A 182 5.43 -20.09 39.84
N ALA A 183 6.56 -20.14 39.14
CA ALA A 183 6.62 -20.51 37.72
C ALA A 183 6.03 -21.92 37.46
N ALA A 184 6.34 -22.90 38.31
CA ALA A 184 5.77 -24.25 38.20
C ALA A 184 4.25 -24.29 38.47
N ALA A 185 3.77 -23.52 39.46
CA ALA A 185 2.35 -23.40 39.74
C ALA A 185 1.57 -22.69 38.61
N LEU A 186 2.20 -21.76 37.90
CA LEU A 186 1.60 -21.04 36.77
C LEU A 186 1.32 -21.95 35.57
N THR A 187 2.10 -23.02 35.36
CA THR A 187 1.85 -24.04 34.31
C THR A 187 0.47 -24.69 34.43
N LEU A 188 -0.09 -24.80 35.65
CA LEU A 188 -1.46 -25.27 35.86
C LEU A 188 -2.45 -24.43 35.05
N PHE A 189 -2.29 -23.11 35.03
CA PHE A 189 -3.23 -22.18 34.40
C PHE A 189 -3.03 -22.00 32.90
N THR A 190 -1.87 -22.38 32.36
CA THR A 190 -1.59 -22.34 30.92
C THR A 190 -1.87 -23.68 30.23
N GLU A 191 -1.63 -24.81 30.89
CA GLU A 191 -1.71 -26.15 30.28
C GLU A 191 -2.62 -27.14 31.04
N GLY A 192 -2.85 -26.93 32.34
CA GLY A 192 -3.54 -27.90 33.22
C GLY A 192 -5.00 -27.61 33.53
N VAL A 193 -5.57 -26.45 33.15
CA VAL A 193 -6.98 -26.13 33.42
C VAL A 193 -7.90 -26.92 32.49
N SER A 194 -8.83 -27.68 33.09
CA SER A 194 -9.91 -28.36 32.34
C SER A 194 -10.72 -27.38 31.51
N GLY A 195 -10.97 -27.72 30.23
CA GLY A 195 -11.83 -26.94 29.33
C GLY A 195 -13.29 -26.81 29.77
N ALA A 196 -13.72 -27.53 30.82
CA ALA A 196 -15.02 -27.34 31.47
C ALA A 196 -15.02 -26.28 32.59
N ASN A 197 -13.87 -25.70 32.95
CA ASN A 197 -13.78 -24.65 33.96
C ASN A 197 -14.28 -23.30 33.38
N PRO A 198 -15.35 -22.71 33.93
CA PRO A 198 -15.93 -21.46 33.40
C PRO A 198 -14.99 -20.24 33.53
N MET A 199 -13.96 -20.30 34.37
CA MET A 199 -12.97 -19.24 34.56
C MET A 199 -11.66 -19.47 33.78
N ALA A 200 -11.53 -20.55 32.99
CA ALA A 200 -10.27 -20.95 32.37
C ALA A 200 -9.52 -19.80 31.65
N ASN A 201 -10.23 -19.06 30.79
CA ASN A 201 -9.67 -17.94 30.05
C ASN A 201 -9.19 -16.79 30.98
N GLN A 202 -9.90 -16.53 32.08
CA GLN A 202 -9.54 -15.46 33.01
C GLN A 202 -8.29 -15.84 33.82
N LEU A 203 -8.25 -17.08 34.31
CA LEU A 203 -7.11 -17.61 35.06
C LEU A 203 -5.83 -17.66 34.21
N ALA A 204 -5.94 -18.06 32.94
CA ALA A 204 -4.80 -18.11 32.01
C ALA A 204 -4.19 -16.71 31.74
N VAL A 205 -5.03 -15.68 31.56
CA VAL A 205 -4.54 -14.30 31.31
C VAL A 205 -3.90 -13.70 32.58
N VAL A 206 -4.49 -13.93 33.76
CA VAL A 206 -3.90 -13.55 35.05
C VAL A 206 -2.56 -14.27 35.27
N ALA A 207 -2.47 -15.56 34.99
CA ALA A 207 -1.23 -16.32 35.10
C ALA A 207 -0.13 -15.74 34.18
N ALA A 208 -0.47 -15.36 32.96
CA ALA A 208 0.44 -14.67 32.03
C ALA A 208 0.84 -13.25 32.46
N GLN A 209 0.14 -12.62 33.42
CA GLN A 209 0.61 -11.37 34.06
C GLN A 209 1.60 -11.66 35.18
N VAL A 210 1.26 -12.57 36.08
CA VAL A 210 2.14 -12.94 37.21
C VAL A 210 3.47 -13.49 36.68
N GLN A 211 3.45 -14.29 35.61
CA GLN A 211 4.68 -14.74 34.94
C GLN A 211 5.56 -13.56 34.47
N ARG A 212 4.99 -12.56 33.79
CA ARG A 212 5.74 -11.36 33.35
C ARG A 212 6.30 -10.53 34.49
N ALA A 213 5.62 -10.48 35.63
CA ALA A 213 6.13 -9.85 36.84
C ALA A 213 7.31 -10.64 37.45
N LEU A 214 7.22 -11.98 37.47
CA LEU A 214 8.31 -12.86 37.94
C LEU A 214 9.55 -12.80 37.04
N ASP A 215 9.35 -12.70 35.72
CA ASP A 215 10.41 -12.58 34.71
C ASP A 215 11.12 -11.20 34.73
N GLY A 216 10.74 -10.30 35.64
CA GLY A 216 11.31 -8.95 35.74
C GLY A 216 10.92 -8.01 34.59
N GLN A 217 9.92 -8.36 33.78
CA GLN A 217 9.47 -7.56 32.64
C GLN A 217 8.54 -6.40 33.05
N VAL A 218 8.09 -6.41 34.31
CA VAL A 218 7.40 -5.31 34.99
C VAL A 218 8.33 -4.78 36.09
N GLN A 219 8.62 -3.47 36.09
CA GLN A 219 9.36 -2.81 37.18
C GLN A 219 8.44 -2.63 38.40
N ALA A 220 8.15 -3.73 39.12
CA ALA A 220 7.38 -3.68 40.34
C ALA A 220 8.29 -3.38 41.54
N SER A 221 8.09 -2.22 42.17
CA SER A 221 8.59 -1.89 43.52
C SER A 221 7.83 -2.60 44.65
N VAL A 222 6.87 -3.47 44.30
CA VAL A 222 5.94 -4.12 45.21
C VAL A 222 5.84 -5.63 44.91
N ASP A 223 5.55 -6.41 45.94
CA ASP A 223 5.47 -7.87 45.85
C ASP A 223 4.24 -8.29 45.01
N PRO A 224 4.40 -9.03 43.89
CA PRO A 224 3.28 -9.47 43.06
C PRO A 224 2.28 -10.37 43.80
N PHE A 225 2.67 -10.96 44.94
CA PHE A 225 1.80 -11.78 45.77
C PHE A 225 1.02 -10.96 46.82
N ALA A 226 1.38 -9.70 47.06
CA ALA A 226 0.76 -8.83 48.07
C ALA A 226 -0.48 -8.06 47.59
N CYS A 227 -1.05 -8.41 46.43
CA CYS A 227 -2.25 -7.74 45.91
C CYS A 227 -3.45 -7.92 46.87
N ASN A 228 -4.06 -6.80 47.26
CA ASN A 228 -5.24 -6.67 48.11
C ASN A 228 -6.38 -5.98 47.34
N PRO A 229 -7.17 -6.71 46.53
CA PRO A 229 -8.32 -6.14 45.83
C PRO A 229 -9.45 -5.77 46.80
N CYS A 230 -10.30 -4.83 46.40
CA CYS A 230 -11.45 -4.38 47.19
C CYS A 230 -12.69 -4.17 46.31
N TYR A 231 -13.86 -3.95 46.92
CA TYR A 231 -15.03 -3.47 46.20
C TYR A 231 -14.89 -1.97 45.91
N PHE A 232 -15.41 -1.50 44.77
CA PHE A 232 -15.39 -0.08 44.41
C PHE A 232 -16.05 0.79 45.47
N ILE A 233 -17.14 0.32 46.09
CA ILE A 233 -17.84 1.08 47.15
C ILE A 233 -16.97 1.25 48.41
N GLU A 234 -16.12 0.29 48.75
CA GLU A 234 -15.19 0.37 49.88
C GLU A 234 -14.07 1.37 49.58
N PHE A 235 -13.51 1.29 48.36
CA PHE A 235 -12.50 2.22 47.89
C PHE A 235 -12.99 3.66 47.82
N ALA A 236 -14.19 3.89 47.25
CA ALA A 236 -14.81 5.22 47.22
C ALA A 236 -15.14 5.74 48.62
N GLY A 237 -15.48 4.86 49.57
CA GLY A 237 -15.66 5.21 50.98
C GLY A 237 -14.35 5.68 51.65
N ARG A 238 -13.24 4.96 51.41
CA ARG A 238 -11.90 5.33 51.89
C ARG A 238 -11.42 6.66 51.31
N ALA A 239 -11.62 6.87 50.01
CA ALA A 239 -11.33 8.15 49.35
C ALA A 239 -12.15 9.31 49.95
N ALA A 240 -13.45 9.11 50.19
CA ALA A 240 -14.30 10.12 50.84
C ALA A 240 -13.85 10.45 52.27
N GLN A 241 -13.36 9.45 53.04
CA GLN A 241 -12.75 9.68 54.36
C GLN A 241 -11.47 10.52 54.27
N ALA A 242 -10.70 10.38 53.19
CA ALA A 242 -9.54 11.20 52.85
C ALA A 242 -9.88 12.58 52.25
N GLY A 243 -11.16 12.99 52.21
CA GLY A 243 -11.59 14.29 51.67
C GLY A 243 -11.64 14.35 50.13
N LEU A 244 -11.58 13.19 49.46
CA LEU A 244 -11.60 13.06 48.01
C LEU A 244 -13.00 12.68 47.50
N GLY A 245 -13.57 13.50 46.64
CA GLY A 245 -14.82 13.22 45.94
C GLY A 245 -14.58 12.48 44.62
N TYR A 246 -15.36 11.43 44.36
CA TYR A 246 -15.30 10.67 43.11
C TYR A 246 -15.74 11.52 41.91
N VAL A 247 -14.95 11.49 40.83
CA VAL A 247 -15.25 12.14 39.56
C VAL A 247 -15.83 11.13 38.57
N GLY A 248 -15.14 10.00 38.38
CA GLY A 248 -15.46 9.04 37.33
C GLY A 248 -14.30 8.09 37.04
N ASP A 249 -14.35 7.44 35.87
CA ASP A 249 -13.27 6.57 35.39
C ASP A 249 -12.47 7.25 34.28
N ALA A 250 -11.15 7.02 34.25
CA ALA A 250 -10.27 7.50 33.20
C ALA A 250 -10.71 7.02 31.80
N GLN A 251 -11.36 5.85 31.72
CA GLN A 251 -12.02 5.40 30.50
C GLN A 251 -13.52 5.69 30.59
N ALA A 252 -13.94 6.90 30.20
CA ALA A 252 -15.31 7.40 30.40
C ALA A 252 -16.44 6.45 29.93
N LEU A 253 -16.28 5.72 28.82
CA LEU A 253 -17.31 4.79 28.32
C LEU A 253 -17.53 3.57 29.26
N ALA A 254 -16.63 3.32 30.22
CA ALA A 254 -16.70 2.21 31.16
C ALA A 254 -17.86 2.39 32.15
N GLU A 255 -18.29 3.64 32.34
CA GLU A 255 -19.34 4.04 33.27
C GLU A 255 -20.69 4.28 32.58
N ILE A 256 -20.81 3.95 31.30
CA ILE A 256 -22.03 4.12 30.49
C ILE A 256 -22.63 2.74 30.16
N PRO A 257 -23.61 2.24 30.94
CA PRO A 257 -24.17 0.90 30.77
C PRO A 257 -24.74 0.57 29.39
N LEU A 258 -25.11 1.59 28.60
CA LEU A 258 -25.71 1.41 27.27
C LEU A 258 -24.71 0.81 26.25
N HIS A 259 -23.41 1.13 26.37
CA HIS A 259 -22.37 0.53 25.52
C HIS A 259 -22.14 -0.96 25.87
N MET A 260 -22.64 -1.41 27.01
CA MET A 260 -22.56 -2.79 27.50
C MET A 260 -23.84 -3.59 27.17
N GLY A 261 -24.75 -3.01 26.39
CA GLY A 261 -26.00 -3.61 25.94
C GLY A 261 -27.23 -3.05 26.65
N GLN A 262 -28.35 -3.00 25.92
CA GLN A 262 -29.62 -2.44 26.41
C GLN A 262 -30.10 -3.13 27.70
N ASN A 263 -29.93 -4.45 27.81
CA ASN A 263 -30.31 -5.21 29.00
C ASN A 263 -29.50 -4.79 30.24
N VAL A 264 -28.17 -4.63 30.12
CA VAL A 264 -27.30 -4.15 31.22
C VAL A 264 -27.70 -2.73 31.63
N SER A 265 -27.99 -1.86 30.65
CA SER A 265 -28.46 -0.51 30.95
C SER A 265 -29.81 -0.46 31.65
N LEU A 266 -30.75 -1.31 31.25
CA LEU A 266 -32.08 -1.38 31.85
C LEU A 266 -32.02 -1.95 33.27
N THR A 267 -31.38 -3.11 33.47
CA THR A 267 -31.31 -3.76 34.79
C THR A 267 -30.51 -2.93 35.79
N ASN A 268 -29.36 -2.36 35.38
CA ASN A 268 -28.60 -1.48 36.27
C ASN A 268 -29.44 -0.26 36.69
N SER A 269 -30.17 0.36 35.75
CA SER A 269 -31.01 1.54 36.07
C SER A 269 -32.20 1.20 36.99
N LEU A 270 -32.77 -0.01 36.88
CA LEU A 270 -33.85 -0.48 37.75
C LEU A 270 -33.35 -0.82 39.17
N LEU A 271 -32.26 -1.59 39.28
CA LEU A 271 -31.68 -2.02 40.56
C LEU A 271 -31.17 -0.84 41.41
N THR A 272 -30.83 0.28 40.77
CA THR A 272 -30.13 1.41 41.39
C THR A 272 -30.97 2.69 41.45
N MET A 273 -32.29 2.57 41.26
CA MET A 273 -33.21 3.69 41.40
C MET A 273 -33.09 4.31 42.81
N GLY A 274 -32.88 5.63 42.88
CA GLY A 274 -32.61 6.33 44.14
C GLY A 274 -31.22 6.11 44.78
N GLN A 275 -30.39 5.20 44.27
CA GLN A 275 -29.08 4.90 44.87
C GLN A 275 -27.98 5.92 44.49
N PRO A 276 -26.93 6.09 45.32
CA PRO A 276 -25.74 6.88 45.00
C PRO A 276 -25.02 6.42 43.71
N ALA A 277 -24.22 7.32 43.13
CA ALA A 277 -23.41 7.01 41.94
C ALA A 277 -22.41 5.87 42.18
N THR A 278 -21.83 5.77 43.37
CA THR A 278 -20.88 4.70 43.73
C THR A 278 -21.52 3.30 43.68
N VAL A 279 -22.74 3.17 44.23
CA VAL A 279 -23.54 1.93 44.16
C VAL A 279 -23.88 1.56 42.71
N LYS A 280 -24.24 2.56 41.88
CA LYS A 280 -24.54 2.39 40.45
C LYS A 280 -23.39 1.79 39.65
N GLN A 281 -22.18 2.19 39.97
CA GLN A 281 -20.98 1.72 39.30
C GLN A 281 -20.51 0.36 39.86
N GLN A 282 -20.71 0.09 41.15
CA GLN A 282 -20.46 -1.24 41.71
C GLN A 282 -21.38 -2.32 41.10
N TYR A 283 -22.65 -2.01 40.83
CA TYR A 283 -23.53 -2.92 40.09
C TYR A 283 -23.10 -3.11 38.63
N LEU A 284 -22.47 -2.11 38.02
CA LEU A 284 -21.90 -2.22 36.67
C LEU A 284 -20.66 -3.13 36.66
N ASP A 285 -19.81 -3.06 37.69
CA ASP A 285 -18.67 -3.95 37.88
C ASP A 285 -19.11 -5.42 38.00
N PHE A 286 -20.22 -5.68 38.71
CA PHE A 286 -20.84 -7.01 38.77
C PHE A 286 -21.37 -7.47 37.41
N ALA A 287 -22.01 -6.59 36.64
CA ALA A 287 -22.57 -6.92 35.33
C ALA A 287 -21.50 -7.20 34.25
N THR A 288 -20.31 -6.62 34.41
CA THR A 288 -19.18 -6.75 33.46
C THR A 288 -18.12 -7.76 33.89
N GLY A 289 -18.09 -8.15 35.16
CA GLY A 289 -16.98 -8.93 35.72
C GLY A 289 -15.69 -8.11 35.85
N ARG A 290 -15.80 -6.78 36.06
CA ARG A 290 -14.65 -5.86 36.05
C ARG A 290 -13.59 -6.28 37.08
N GLY A 291 -12.34 -6.40 36.63
CA GLY A 291 -11.20 -6.80 37.47
C GLY A 291 -10.27 -5.65 37.84
N PHE A 292 -10.29 -4.55 37.09
CA PHE A 292 -9.38 -3.42 37.26
C PHE A 292 -10.09 -2.07 37.04
N ARG A 293 -9.80 -1.07 37.88
CA ARG A 293 -10.36 0.30 37.82
C ARG A 293 -9.25 1.34 37.67
N GLN A 294 -9.60 2.45 37.01
CA GLN A 294 -8.73 3.60 36.76
C GLN A 294 -9.51 4.85 37.20
N SER A 295 -9.60 5.08 38.52
CA SER A 295 -10.56 6.01 39.10
C SER A 295 -10.00 7.42 39.24
N LEU A 296 -10.84 8.40 38.94
CA LEU A 296 -10.56 9.82 39.05
C LEU A 296 -11.24 10.42 40.28
N PHE A 297 -10.50 11.24 41.02
CA PHE A 297 -10.96 11.99 42.18
C PHE A 297 -10.54 13.45 42.08
N THR A 298 -11.23 14.29 42.85
CA THR A 298 -10.90 15.69 43.09
C THR A 298 -11.18 15.99 44.56
N THR A 299 -10.85 17.19 45.04
CA THR A 299 -11.29 17.65 46.37
C THR A 299 -12.81 17.54 46.54
N GLN A 300 -13.28 17.24 47.75
CA GLN A 300 -14.72 17.10 48.06
C GLN A 300 -15.57 18.28 47.55
N ALA A 301 -15.05 19.51 47.62
CA ALA A 301 -15.73 20.72 47.17
C ALA A 301 -15.84 20.84 45.64
N ASN A 302 -14.80 20.49 44.89
CA ASN A 302 -14.85 20.51 43.43
C ASN A 302 -15.73 19.36 42.88
N ALA A 303 -15.85 18.26 43.63
CA ALA A 303 -16.71 17.12 43.28
C ALA A 303 -18.22 17.44 43.32
N GLU A 304 -18.64 18.57 43.90
CA GLU A 304 -20.03 19.04 43.81
C GLU A 304 -20.45 19.38 42.36
N GLN A 305 -19.47 19.64 41.47
CA GLN A 305 -19.70 19.86 40.04
C GLN A 305 -19.85 18.54 39.24
N THR A 306 -19.49 17.40 39.84
CA THR A 306 -19.44 16.10 39.16
C THR A 306 -20.83 15.65 38.70
N LYS A 307 -20.95 15.31 37.42
CA LYS A 307 -22.13 14.66 36.85
C LYS A 307 -22.12 13.15 37.17
N PRO A 308 -23.29 12.55 37.45
CA PRO A 308 -23.39 11.13 37.86
C PRO A 308 -23.01 10.12 36.76
N ARG A 309 -22.79 10.59 35.53
CA ARG A 309 -22.28 9.89 34.33
C ARG A 309 -21.58 10.92 33.45
N PRO A 310 -20.62 10.53 32.59
CA PRO A 310 -19.98 11.46 31.66
C PRO A 310 -21.02 12.02 30.67
N ASP A 311 -20.95 13.34 30.46
CA ASP A 311 -21.81 14.09 29.55
C ASP A 311 -21.22 14.12 28.15
N LEU A 312 -21.65 13.19 27.30
CA LEU A 312 -21.19 13.09 25.92
C LEU A 312 -21.49 14.35 25.08
N ALA A 313 -22.42 15.22 25.49
CA ALA A 313 -22.63 16.51 24.80
C ALA A 313 -21.45 17.49 24.96
N ARG A 314 -20.50 17.21 25.87
CA ARG A 314 -19.23 17.93 26.03
C ARG A 314 -18.11 17.48 25.09
N MET A 315 -18.30 16.39 24.33
CA MET A 315 -17.36 15.98 23.26
C MET A 315 -17.12 17.08 22.22
N LYS A 316 -18.09 18.01 22.06
CA LYS A 316 -18.00 19.17 21.18
C LYS A 316 -16.91 20.19 21.58
N ASP A 317 -16.50 20.17 22.85
CA ASP A 317 -15.50 21.07 23.41
C ASP A 317 -14.08 20.48 23.26
N LEU A 318 -13.98 19.19 22.92
CA LEU A 318 -12.72 18.45 22.83
C LEU A 318 -12.07 18.55 21.44
N ARG A 319 -10.77 18.25 21.43
CA ARG A 319 -9.95 18.04 20.25
C ARG A 319 -9.53 16.58 20.15
N TRP A 320 -9.34 16.10 18.92
CA TRP A 320 -9.23 14.68 18.60
C TRP A 320 -8.03 14.39 17.71
N ALA A 321 -7.32 13.28 17.94
CA ALA A 321 -6.19 12.81 17.13
C ALA A 321 -6.23 11.29 16.96
N SER A 322 -5.73 10.77 15.82
CA SER A 322 -5.60 9.32 15.60
C SER A 322 -4.41 8.99 14.71
N GLY A 323 -3.54 8.10 15.19
CA GLY A 323 -2.45 7.49 14.41
C GLY A 323 -2.88 6.26 13.61
N ALA A 324 -4.18 6.03 13.42
CA ALA A 324 -4.70 4.89 12.66
C ALA A 324 -4.55 5.14 11.15
N GLN A 325 -3.58 4.49 10.53
CA GLN A 325 -3.33 4.61 9.09
C GLN A 325 -4.18 3.61 8.31
N ARG A 326 -4.74 4.03 7.17
CA ARG A 326 -5.38 3.09 6.23
C ARG A 326 -4.33 2.18 5.60
N LEU A 327 -4.49 0.87 5.74
CA LEU A 327 -3.68 -0.11 5.03
C LEU A 327 -3.99 -0.10 3.52
N ALA A 328 -3.09 -0.69 2.72
CA ALA A 328 -3.47 -1.12 1.38
C ALA A 328 -4.57 -2.19 1.52
N ALA A 329 -5.66 -2.08 0.75
CA ALA A 329 -6.81 -2.94 0.97
C ALA A 329 -6.55 -4.34 0.39
N ASN A 330 -6.57 -5.37 1.24
CA ASN A 330 -6.54 -6.78 0.82
C ASN A 330 -7.91 -7.22 0.27
N GLY A 331 -8.40 -6.51 -0.75
CA GLY A 331 -9.72 -6.70 -1.36
C GLY A 331 -10.82 -5.86 -0.69
N GLN A 332 -11.54 -5.08 -1.50
CA GLN A 332 -12.59 -4.15 -1.04
C GLN A 332 -13.85 -4.83 -0.46
N GLU A 333 -14.01 -6.14 -0.59
CA GLU A 333 -15.19 -6.89 -0.13
C GLU A 333 -15.40 -6.83 1.40
N GLN A 334 -14.39 -6.44 2.17
CA GLN A 334 -14.50 -6.24 3.62
C GLN A 334 -14.54 -4.75 4.05
N GLY A 335 -14.34 -3.80 3.13
CA GLY A 335 -14.22 -2.37 3.44
C GLY A 335 -12.76 -1.89 3.63
N ALA A 336 -12.61 -0.70 4.20
CA ALA A 336 -11.31 -0.08 4.47
C ALA A 336 -10.77 -0.50 5.85
N THR A 337 -9.56 -1.07 5.86
CA THR A 337 -8.84 -1.44 7.08
C THR A 337 -7.94 -0.32 7.56
N TYR A 338 -8.09 0.08 8.81
CA TYR A 338 -7.23 1.03 9.52
C TYR A 338 -6.52 0.35 10.67
N VAL A 339 -5.23 0.64 10.87
CA VAL A 339 -4.42 0.10 11.96
C VAL A 339 -3.49 1.17 12.52
N ASN A 340 -3.42 1.32 13.84
CA ASN A 340 -2.43 2.16 14.53
C ASN A 340 -1.14 1.38 14.84
N HIS A 341 -0.09 2.04 15.34
CA HIS A 341 1.16 1.34 15.63
C HIS A 341 1.10 0.39 16.83
N LEU A 342 0.08 0.51 17.68
CA LEU A 342 -0.23 -0.40 18.79
C LEU A 342 -1.02 -1.66 18.33
N ALA A 343 -1.03 -1.94 17.02
CA ALA A 343 -1.74 -3.04 16.37
C ALA A 343 -3.27 -3.09 16.59
N ARG A 344 -3.87 -1.99 17.04
CA ARG A 344 -5.34 -1.83 17.12
C ARG A 344 -5.86 -1.41 15.75
N GLY A 345 -7.05 -1.86 15.40
CA GLY A 345 -7.63 -1.54 14.11
C GLY A 345 -9.15 -1.59 14.03
N LEU A 346 -9.66 -1.04 12.94
CA LEU A 346 -11.07 -1.05 12.55
C LEU A 346 -11.15 -1.37 11.06
N VAL A 347 -12.12 -2.20 10.69
CA VAL A 347 -12.50 -2.47 9.31
C VAL A 347 -13.89 -1.86 9.12
N THR A 348 -14.06 -0.99 8.12
CA THR A 348 -15.32 -0.26 7.92
C THR A 348 -15.64 -0.03 6.44
N THR A 349 -16.92 -0.19 6.10
CA THR A 349 -17.50 0.20 4.80
C THR A 349 -18.20 1.56 4.86
N GLU A 350 -18.33 2.17 6.05
CA GLU A 350 -19.04 3.44 6.24
C GLU A 350 -18.20 4.63 5.71
N PRO A 351 -18.64 5.37 4.67
CA PRO A 351 -17.81 6.42 4.03
C PRO A 351 -17.41 7.56 4.98
N HIS A 352 -18.28 7.89 5.93
CA HIS A 352 -18.04 8.93 6.91
C HIS A 352 -16.99 8.53 7.97
N MET A 353 -16.91 7.23 8.32
CA MET A 353 -15.87 6.70 9.21
C MET A 353 -14.50 6.69 8.52
N VAL A 354 -14.49 6.28 7.24
CA VAL A 354 -13.32 6.39 6.36
C VAL A 354 -12.81 7.84 6.34
N ARG A 355 -13.70 8.79 6.07
CA ARG A 355 -13.39 10.23 6.01
C ARG A 355 -12.85 10.77 7.34
N LEU A 356 -13.43 10.39 8.47
CA LEU A 356 -12.97 10.79 9.81
C LEU A 356 -11.53 10.30 10.07
N LEU A 357 -11.26 9.02 9.82
CA LEU A 357 -9.95 8.42 10.05
C LEU A 357 -8.86 8.98 9.14
N ASP A 358 -9.13 9.17 7.84
CA ASP A 358 -8.19 9.85 6.94
C ASP A 358 -7.92 11.30 7.40
N THR A 359 -8.97 12.02 7.81
CA THR A 359 -8.85 13.42 8.29
C THR A 359 -7.99 13.52 9.55
N LEU A 360 -8.18 12.61 10.51
CA LEU A 360 -7.36 12.53 11.71
C LEU A 360 -5.92 12.10 11.40
N TRP A 361 -5.71 11.17 10.46
CA TRP A 361 -4.38 10.75 9.99
C TRP A 361 -3.61 11.85 9.26
N HIS A 362 -4.29 12.75 8.56
CA HIS A 362 -3.66 13.95 7.99
C HIS A 362 -3.20 14.90 9.09
N ALA A 363 -3.98 15.07 10.15
CA ALA A 363 -3.64 15.91 11.29
C ALA A 363 -2.55 15.31 12.22
N TRP A 364 -2.46 13.98 12.28
CA TRP A 364 -1.55 13.22 13.13
C TRP A 364 -0.08 13.67 12.98
N PRO A 365 0.66 13.87 14.09
CA PRO A 365 0.29 13.60 15.48
C PRO A 365 -0.47 14.72 16.22
N GLY A 366 -0.83 15.81 15.54
CA GLY A 366 -1.65 16.90 16.08
C GLY A 366 -3.14 16.60 16.19
N THR A 367 -3.89 17.55 16.76
CA THR A 367 -5.33 17.40 17.05
C THR A 367 -6.21 18.37 16.26
N LEU A 368 -7.41 17.91 15.92
CA LEU A 368 -8.45 18.74 15.33
C LEU A 368 -9.56 19.02 16.35
N PRO A 369 -10.00 20.28 16.51
CA PRO A 369 -11.16 20.57 17.33
C PRO A 369 -12.41 20.00 16.67
N TYR A 370 -13.38 19.55 17.48
CA TYR A 370 -14.66 19.01 17.00
C TYR A 370 -15.34 19.88 15.94
N THR A 371 -15.28 21.21 16.08
CA THR A 371 -15.82 22.16 15.09
C THR A 371 -15.20 22.05 13.69
N THR A 372 -13.92 21.73 13.58
CA THR A 372 -13.28 21.46 12.27
C THR A 372 -13.76 20.13 11.70
N LEU A 373 -13.95 19.10 12.53
CA LEU A 373 -14.48 17.80 12.09
C LEU A 373 -15.94 17.92 11.59
N VAL A 374 -16.79 18.68 12.29
CA VAL A 374 -18.16 18.99 11.82
C VAL A 374 -18.12 19.68 10.45
N ALA A 375 -17.24 20.68 10.27
CA ALA A 375 -17.12 21.39 9.00
C ALA A 375 -16.65 20.48 7.84
N VAL A 376 -15.77 19.50 8.10
CA VAL A 376 -15.38 18.47 7.13
C VAL A 376 -16.58 17.60 6.74
N PHE A 377 -17.38 17.15 7.71
CA PHE A 377 -18.58 16.34 7.46
C PHE A 377 -19.63 17.12 6.66
N MET A 378 -19.94 18.36 7.06
CA MET A 378 -20.87 19.24 6.35
C MET A 378 -20.44 19.47 4.89
N HIS A 379 -19.17 19.87 4.68
CA HIS A 379 -18.65 20.17 3.34
C HIS A 379 -18.70 18.96 2.41
N ALA A 380 -18.25 17.80 2.89
CA ALA A 380 -17.92 16.69 2.02
C ALA A 380 -19.02 15.63 1.87
N GLU A 381 -19.97 15.56 2.82
CA GLU A 381 -21.21 14.78 2.67
C GLU A 381 -22.39 15.63 2.18
N GLY A 382 -22.33 16.97 2.32
CA GLY A 382 -23.45 17.87 2.05
C GLY A 382 -24.53 17.85 3.14
N LEU A 383 -24.14 17.54 4.38
CA LEU A 383 -25.03 17.49 5.55
C LEU A 383 -25.23 18.88 6.16
N ASP A 384 -26.40 19.10 6.76
CA ASP A 384 -26.59 20.20 7.70
C ASP A 384 -25.79 19.98 9.01
N ASP A 385 -25.64 21.05 9.80
CA ASP A 385 -24.88 21.04 11.06
C ASP A 385 -25.42 20.03 12.09
N SER A 386 -26.73 19.81 12.15
CA SER A 386 -27.35 18.88 13.10
C SER A 386 -27.07 17.42 12.71
N ALA A 387 -27.25 17.09 11.44
CA ALA A 387 -26.96 15.77 10.90
C ALA A 387 -25.45 15.45 10.95
N ALA A 388 -24.59 16.43 10.65
CA ALA A 388 -23.14 16.30 10.73
C ALA A 388 -22.67 16.02 12.16
N ARG A 389 -23.16 16.76 13.17
CA ARG A 389 -22.86 16.52 14.59
C ARG A 389 -23.28 15.13 15.03
N LYS A 390 -24.54 14.74 14.78
CA LYS A 390 -25.07 13.43 15.18
C LYS A 390 -24.28 12.27 14.58
N LEU A 391 -23.83 12.41 13.33
CA LEU A 391 -23.01 11.39 12.67
C LEU A 391 -21.59 11.35 13.23
N LEU A 392 -20.97 12.52 13.44
CA LEU A 392 -19.65 12.64 14.04
C LEU A 392 -19.62 12.07 15.47
N ASP A 393 -20.62 12.38 16.30
CA ASP A 393 -20.74 11.85 17.67
C ASP A 393 -20.77 10.31 17.67
N LYS A 394 -21.59 9.70 16.80
CA LYS A 394 -21.62 8.23 16.60
C LYS A 394 -20.22 7.71 16.24
N SER A 395 -19.55 8.36 15.27
CA SER A 395 -18.25 7.89 14.79
C SER A 395 -17.14 8.01 15.85
N LEU A 396 -17.09 9.12 16.59
CA LEU A 396 -16.10 9.33 17.66
C LEU A 396 -16.28 8.31 18.78
N LEU A 397 -17.53 8.01 19.17
CA LEU A 397 -17.82 6.95 20.15
C LEU A 397 -17.32 5.58 19.68
N THR A 398 -17.54 5.20 18.42
CA THR A 398 -16.99 3.95 17.86
C THR A 398 -15.45 3.95 17.83
N LEU A 399 -14.79 5.09 17.59
CA LEU A 399 -13.32 5.16 17.67
C LEU A 399 -12.80 5.04 19.11
N MET A 400 -13.56 5.53 20.10
CA MET A 400 -13.25 5.33 21.53
C MET A 400 -13.45 3.87 21.95
N GLU A 401 -14.53 3.21 21.51
CA GLU A 401 -14.79 1.77 21.73
C GLU A 401 -13.70 0.86 21.12
N HIS A 402 -13.11 1.29 20.00
CA HIS A 402 -11.99 0.60 19.35
C HIS A 402 -10.61 1.06 19.85
N ASP A 403 -10.53 2.03 20.77
CA ASP A 403 -9.27 2.49 21.37
C ASP A 403 -8.27 3.00 20.29
N LEU A 404 -8.83 3.71 19.29
CA LEU A 404 -8.16 4.23 18.09
C LEU A 404 -8.01 5.76 18.07
N VAL A 405 -8.53 6.48 19.06
CA VAL A 405 -8.54 7.95 19.10
C VAL A 405 -8.09 8.47 20.45
N HIS A 406 -7.26 9.51 20.41
CA HIS A 406 -6.88 10.34 21.56
C HIS A 406 -7.77 11.58 21.60
N TYR A 407 -8.10 12.05 22.80
CA TYR A 407 -8.84 13.29 22.99
C TYR A 407 -8.22 14.17 24.09
N CYS A 408 -8.32 15.48 23.92
CA CYS A 408 -7.80 16.48 24.84
C CYS A 408 -8.71 17.72 24.88
N LEU A 409 -8.60 18.53 25.94
CA LEU A 409 -9.43 19.73 26.11
C LEU A 409 -8.77 20.96 25.45
N ASP A 410 -7.50 21.20 25.74
CA ASP A 410 -6.70 22.28 25.17
C ASP A 410 -5.98 21.82 23.89
N ALA A 411 -5.11 22.64 23.32
CA ALA A 411 -4.25 22.22 22.19
C ALA A 411 -3.42 20.98 22.56
N GLY A 412 -3.31 20.02 21.64
CA GLY A 412 -2.63 18.76 21.92
C GLY A 412 -1.10 18.90 21.96
N PRO A 413 -0.36 17.88 22.46
CA PRO A 413 1.11 17.92 22.63
C PRO A 413 1.94 18.26 21.38
N TYR A 414 1.34 18.21 20.18
CA TYR A 414 1.97 18.49 18.89
C TYR A 414 1.43 19.74 18.19
N ASP A 415 0.47 20.45 18.78
CA ASP A 415 -0.20 21.61 18.18
C ASP A 415 0.47 22.93 18.60
N ARG A 416 1.79 22.97 18.45
CA ARG A 416 2.59 24.18 18.67
C ARG A 416 2.35 25.16 17.51
N ASP A 417 2.05 26.41 17.86
CA ASP A 417 1.92 27.54 16.93
C ASP A 417 3.25 28.31 16.77
N ASP A 418 4.40 27.67 17.07
CA ASP A 418 5.73 28.25 16.86
C ASP A 418 6.30 27.96 15.46
N ASP A 419 7.14 28.88 14.98
CA ASP A 419 7.95 28.73 13.76
C ASP A 419 9.20 27.84 14.01
N ALA A 420 9.15 26.97 15.03
CA ALA A 420 10.27 26.09 15.36
C ALA A 420 10.52 25.08 14.22
N PRO A 421 11.80 24.82 13.87
CA PRO A 421 12.12 23.86 12.82
C PRO A 421 11.66 22.45 13.21
N THR A 422 11.17 21.69 12.24
CA THR A 422 10.77 20.30 12.42
C THR A 422 11.96 19.45 12.90
N ARG A 423 11.82 18.76 14.03
CA ARG A 423 12.89 17.95 14.66
C ARG A 423 12.36 16.63 15.22
N PRO A 424 13.11 15.50 15.12
CA PRO A 424 12.79 14.28 15.85
C PRO A 424 12.72 14.51 17.36
N LEU A 425 11.91 13.72 18.07
CA LEU A 425 11.92 13.73 19.54
C LEU A 425 13.29 13.27 20.06
N PRO A 426 13.79 13.78 21.20
CA PRO A 426 15.12 13.41 21.73
C PRO A 426 15.31 11.89 21.90
N CYS A 427 14.26 11.17 22.30
CA CYS A 427 14.27 9.72 22.45
C CYS A 427 14.67 8.96 21.17
N VAL A 428 14.39 9.50 19.97
CA VAL A 428 14.75 8.90 18.68
C VAL A 428 16.28 8.77 18.51
N ALA A 429 17.03 9.73 19.04
CA ALA A 429 18.50 9.73 18.97
C ALA A 429 19.14 8.88 20.08
N VAL A 430 18.45 8.67 21.21
CA VAL A 430 19.00 8.03 22.42
C VAL A 430 18.66 6.53 22.51
N SER A 431 17.58 6.04 21.89
CA SER A 431 17.12 4.63 21.97
C SER A 431 17.98 3.60 21.22
N ALA A 432 19.30 3.79 21.10
CA ALA A 432 20.21 2.83 20.48
C ALA A 432 21.08 2.12 21.56
N PRO A 433 21.02 0.79 21.70
CA PRO A 433 21.95 0.07 22.58
C PRO A 433 23.36 0.09 21.99
N ALA A 434 24.37 0.24 22.84
CA ALA A 434 25.73 -0.11 22.47
C ALA A 434 25.86 -1.65 22.46
N PRO A 435 26.73 -2.25 21.63
CA PRO A 435 26.96 -3.69 21.67
C PRO A 435 27.47 -4.12 23.06
N GLY A 436 26.61 -4.80 23.83
CA GLY A 436 26.92 -5.26 25.19
C GLY A 436 26.50 -4.34 26.35
N SER A 437 25.68 -3.31 26.13
CA SER A 437 25.09 -2.51 27.21
C SER A 437 23.77 -3.08 27.75
N ASP A 438 23.35 -2.59 28.93
CA ASP A 438 22.00 -2.75 29.49
C ASP A 438 20.88 -2.35 28.49
N PRO A 439 19.62 -2.79 28.70
CA PRO A 439 18.53 -2.56 27.76
C PRO A 439 18.31 -1.06 27.50
N ALA A 440 18.32 -0.70 26.22
CA ALA A 440 18.16 0.68 25.76
C ALA A 440 16.82 1.30 26.21
N PRO A 441 16.79 2.63 26.45
CA PRO A 441 15.58 3.31 26.88
C PRO A 441 14.46 3.18 25.83
N ARG A 442 13.26 2.82 26.31
CA ARG A 442 12.08 2.62 25.45
C ARG A 442 11.73 3.93 24.74
N CYS A 443 11.63 3.90 23.41
CA CYS A 443 11.16 5.04 22.64
C CYS A 443 9.66 5.24 22.88
N PHE A 444 9.18 6.48 22.82
CA PHE A 444 7.80 6.85 23.10
C PHE A 444 7.41 8.10 22.30
N ASN A 445 6.10 8.36 22.20
CA ASN A 445 5.56 9.60 21.65
C ASN A 445 4.89 10.46 22.75
N LEU A 446 4.54 11.72 22.45
CA LEU A 446 3.97 12.66 23.43
C LEU A 446 2.52 12.32 23.82
N TRP A 447 1.86 11.40 23.10
CA TRP A 447 0.59 10.79 23.52
C TRP A 447 0.76 9.70 24.58
N HIS A 448 1.98 9.51 25.10
CA HIS A 448 2.35 8.47 26.08
C HIS A 448 2.16 7.05 25.52
N GLU A 449 2.30 6.89 24.19
CA GLU A 449 2.31 5.57 23.53
C GLU A 449 3.75 5.05 23.45
N PRO A 450 4.01 3.78 23.84
CA PRO A 450 5.32 3.16 23.68
C PRO A 450 5.57 2.81 22.21
N VAL A 451 6.75 3.17 21.70
CA VAL A 451 7.13 2.96 20.30
C VAL A 451 8.27 1.96 20.20
N ASN A 452 8.02 0.81 19.56
CA ASN A 452 9.07 -0.12 19.18
C ASN A 452 9.75 0.39 17.89
N LEU A 453 10.84 1.12 18.04
CA LEU A 453 11.58 1.73 16.94
C LEU A 453 12.89 0.99 16.68
N VAL A 454 13.04 0.43 15.47
CA VAL A 454 14.30 -0.14 14.99
C VAL A 454 14.78 0.69 13.81
N LEU A 455 15.95 1.32 13.95
CA LEU A 455 16.58 2.15 12.92
C LEU A 455 17.84 1.49 12.37
N SER A 456 18.12 1.69 11.08
CA SER A 456 19.46 1.43 10.52
C SER A 456 20.48 2.45 11.02
N GLU A 457 21.78 2.19 10.83
CA GLU A 457 22.84 3.13 11.20
C GLU A 457 22.71 4.48 10.47
N ASN A 458 22.41 4.43 9.18
CA ASN A 458 22.10 5.62 8.37
C ASN A 458 20.92 6.40 8.94
N GLN A 459 19.84 5.72 9.34
CA GLN A 459 18.65 6.36 9.92
C GLN A 459 18.93 6.97 11.31
N ARG A 460 19.81 6.37 12.13
CA ARG A 460 20.28 6.98 13.39
C ARG A 460 21.06 8.27 13.13
N GLU A 461 21.98 8.26 12.17
CA GLU A 461 22.75 9.46 11.81
C GLU A 461 21.85 10.54 11.18
N MET A 462 20.84 10.18 10.38
CA MET A 462 19.81 11.10 9.89
C MET A 462 19.02 11.72 11.05
N ALA A 463 18.63 10.94 12.06
CA ALA A 463 17.94 11.44 13.25
C ALA A 463 18.80 12.46 14.02
N ARG A 464 20.09 12.15 14.24
CA ARG A 464 21.06 13.04 14.89
C ARG A 464 21.19 14.37 14.14
N ARG A 465 21.43 14.32 12.82
CA ARG A 465 21.57 15.49 11.94
C ARG A 465 20.33 16.38 11.90
N LEU A 466 19.14 15.78 11.89
CA LEU A 466 17.87 16.52 11.96
C LEU A 466 17.67 17.16 13.34
N GLY A 467 18.07 16.48 14.43
CA GLY A 467 18.10 17.06 15.78
C GLY A 467 19.00 18.30 15.89
N GLU A 468 20.14 18.29 15.19
CA GLU A 468 21.06 19.43 15.05
C GLU A 468 20.50 20.59 14.19
N GLY A 469 19.35 20.39 13.53
CA GLY A 469 18.68 21.41 12.72
C GLY A 469 19.17 21.51 11.27
N LEU A 470 19.84 20.49 10.74
CA LEU A 470 20.20 20.43 9.32
C LEU A 470 18.97 20.22 8.43
N SER A 471 18.95 20.85 7.25
CA SER A 471 17.89 20.65 6.25
C SER A 471 17.93 19.25 5.63
N LEU A 472 16.81 18.77 5.07
CA LEU A 472 16.74 17.46 4.40
C LEU A 472 17.81 17.26 3.32
N LEU A 473 18.20 18.32 2.61
CA LEU A 473 19.29 18.28 1.64
C LEU A 473 20.63 17.99 2.33
N GLN A 474 20.98 18.76 3.37
CA GLN A 474 22.23 18.57 4.13
C GLN A 474 22.29 17.21 4.83
N VAL A 475 21.16 16.73 5.36
CA VAL A 475 21.01 15.41 5.96
C VAL A 475 21.35 14.31 4.94
N ASN A 476 20.85 14.46 3.70
CA ASN A 476 21.07 13.51 2.61
C ASN A 476 22.47 13.60 1.99
N THR A 477 23.14 14.76 1.98
CA THR A 477 24.40 14.97 1.24
C THR A 477 25.67 15.00 2.08
N ALA A 478 25.60 15.12 3.41
CA ALA A 478 26.80 15.23 4.24
C ALA A 478 27.54 13.88 4.34
N PRO A 479 28.89 13.85 4.21
CA PRO A 479 29.65 12.60 4.22
C PRO A 479 29.53 11.86 5.56
N ALA A 480 29.58 10.53 5.51
CA ALA A 480 29.84 9.72 6.69
C ALA A 480 31.33 9.77 7.03
N SER A 481 31.68 9.79 8.32
CA SER A 481 33.07 9.84 8.80
C SER A 481 33.75 8.46 8.87
N THR A 482 33.23 7.47 8.14
CA THR A 482 33.69 6.07 8.09
C THR A 482 33.52 5.52 6.66
N GLU A 483 34.29 4.48 6.30
CA GLU A 483 34.62 4.06 4.92
C GLU A 483 33.47 3.50 4.03
N VAL A 484 32.20 3.78 4.35
CA VAL A 484 31.05 3.26 3.60
C VAL A 484 30.27 4.37 2.90
N GLY A 485 30.47 4.48 1.58
CA GLY A 485 29.46 4.91 0.61
C GLY A 485 28.94 6.36 0.66
N ILE A 486 28.97 7.04 -0.50
CA ILE A 486 28.27 8.32 -0.68
C ILE A 486 26.76 8.11 -0.43
N ILE A 487 26.20 8.80 0.58
CA ILE A 487 24.75 8.82 0.81
C ILE A 487 24.10 9.60 -0.34
N GLN A 488 23.34 8.90 -1.18
CA GLN A 488 22.54 9.49 -2.27
C GLN A 488 21.16 8.80 -2.42
N ASP A 489 20.74 8.03 -1.42
CA ASP A 489 19.46 7.31 -1.46
C ASP A 489 18.33 8.09 -0.76
N THR A 490 17.54 8.81 -1.56
CA THR A 490 16.30 9.45 -1.11
C THR A 490 15.24 8.47 -0.59
N SER A 491 15.31 7.17 -0.90
CA SER A 491 14.31 6.20 -0.43
C SER A 491 14.49 5.87 1.06
N THR A 492 15.73 5.68 1.54
CA THR A 492 16.03 5.55 2.98
C THR A 492 15.56 6.77 3.78
N LEU A 493 15.73 7.99 3.25
CA LEU A 493 15.28 9.23 3.91
C LEU A 493 13.74 9.35 3.90
N LEU A 494 13.07 8.97 2.81
CA LEU A 494 11.61 8.90 2.75
C LEU A 494 11.04 7.91 3.76
N GLU A 495 11.62 6.71 3.85
CA GLU A 495 11.21 5.68 4.82
C GLU A 495 11.34 6.22 6.26
N PHE A 496 12.48 6.82 6.58
CA PHE A 496 12.73 7.41 7.90
C PHE A 496 11.69 8.47 8.28
N LEU A 497 11.42 9.43 7.39
CA LEU A 497 10.39 10.46 7.63
C LEU A 497 8.99 9.85 7.73
N GLY A 498 8.72 8.76 7.00
CA GLY A 498 7.50 7.96 7.10
C GLY A 498 7.32 7.32 8.49
N LEU A 499 8.39 6.75 9.06
CA LEU A 499 8.40 6.21 10.42
C LEU A 499 8.16 7.32 11.46
N LEU A 500 8.83 8.47 11.32
CA LEU A 500 8.63 9.62 12.21
C LEU A 500 7.17 10.09 12.21
N LYS A 501 6.53 10.23 11.03
CA LYS A 501 5.10 10.57 10.95
C LYS A 501 4.23 9.47 11.57
N ARG A 502 4.45 8.21 11.21
CA ARG A 502 3.61 7.07 11.64
C ARG A 502 3.56 6.92 13.16
N TYR A 503 4.69 7.06 13.82
CA TYR A 503 4.79 6.89 15.28
C TYR A 503 4.59 8.21 16.06
N GLY A 504 4.54 9.36 15.39
CA GLY A 504 4.45 10.68 16.04
C GLY A 504 5.78 11.11 16.67
N LEU A 505 6.91 10.66 16.14
CA LEU A 505 8.23 10.84 16.76
C LEU A 505 8.93 12.17 16.42
N CYS A 506 8.16 13.22 16.11
CA CYS A 506 8.73 14.47 15.61
C CYS A 506 7.85 15.68 15.97
N GLN A 507 8.50 16.71 16.50
CA GLN A 507 7.92 18.02 16.82
C GLN A 507 8.02 18.97 15.60
N GLY A 508 7.11 19.94 15.55
CA GLY A 508 7.03 20.95 14.52
C GLY A 508 5.58 21.28 14.15
N SER A 509 5.32 22.56 13.88
CA SER A 509 4.03 23.03 13.39
C SER A 509 3.73 22.46 11.99
N ALA A 510 2.47 22.52 11.55
CA ALA A 510 2.12 22.07 10.21
C ALA A 510 2.86 22.86 9.11
N ALA A 511 3.10 24.15 9.36
CA ALA A 511 3.85 25.03 8.47
C ALA A 511 5.35 24.69 8.43
N SER A 512 5.99 24.34 9.55
CA SER A 512 7.39 23.93 9.56
C SER A 512 7.62 22.65 8.75
N TRP A 513 6.72 21.66 8.91
CA TRP A 513 6.71 20.42 8.12
C TRP A 513 6.50 20.66 6.62
N ALA A 514 5.54 21.50 6.27
CA ALA A 514 5.28 21.87 4.87
C ALA A 514 6.51 22.58 4.28
N SER A 515 7.08 23.56 4.98
CA SER A 515 8.28 24.28 4.52
C SER A 515 9.48 23.35 4.31
N MET A 516 9.76 22.47 5.28
CA MET A 516 10.88 21.52 5.19
C MET A 516 10.79 20.62 3.95
N LEU A 517 9.61 20.06 3.68
CA LEU A 517 9.37 19.16 2.55
C LEU A 517 9.28 19.92 1.22
N GLY A 518 8.59 21.07 1.20
CA GLY A 518 8.45 21.94 0.03
C GLY A 518 9.77 22.53 -0.45
N ASN A 519 10.67 22.89 0.47
CA ASN A 519 12.03 23.34 0.13
C ASN A 519 12.86 22.22 -0.53
N ALA A 520 12.76 20.99 -0.03
CA ALA A 520 13.45 19.83 -0.62
C ALA A 520 12.88 19.44 -2.00
N LEU A 521 11.55 19.52 -2.17
CA LEU A 521 10.90 19.36 -3.47
C LEU A 521 11.32 20.46 -4.45
N SER A 522 11.30 21.72 -4.02
CA SER A 522 11.70 22.87 -4.87
C SER A 522 13.15 22.78 -5.33
N ALA A 523 14.09 22.50 -4.41
CA ALA A 523 15.51 22.36 -4.72
C ALA A 523 15.82 21.18 -5.66
N SER A 524 14.96 20.16 -5.69
CA SER A 524 15.09 19.00 -6.57
C SER A 524 14.22 19.08 -7.84
N GLY A 525 13.54 20.21 -8.09
CA GLY A 525 12.59 20.33 -9.21
C GLY A 525 11.44 19.32 -9.16
N GLY A 526 11.07 18.88 -7.95
CA GLY A 526 10.10 17.83 -7.69
C GLY A 526 10.64 16.39 -7.78
N GLN A 527 11.94 16.17 -8.04
CA GLN A 527 12.51 14.82 -8.14
C GLN A 527 12.51 14.05 -6.81
N ALA A 528 12.65 14.73 -5.67
CA ALA A 528 12.59 14.08 -4.36
C ALA A 528 11.22 13.42 -4.12
N GLN A 529 11.22 12.22 -3.51
CA GLN A 529 10.03 11.38 -3.33
C GLN A 529 9.17 11.79 -2.11
N PHE A 530 8.96 13.09 -1.93
CA PHE A 530 8.33 13.66 -0.73
C PHE A 530 6.90 14.19 -0.94
N PHE A 531 6.30 14.09 -2.13
CA PHE A 531 4.95 14.62 -2.37
C PHE A 531 3.88 13.94 -1.50
N GLY A 532 4.04 12.65 -1.18
CA GLY A 532 3.16 11.92 -0.26
C GLY A 532 3.17 12.46 1.18
N LEU A 533 4.34 12.89 1.67
CA LEU A 533 4.46 13.54 2.99
C LEU A 533 4.02 15.01 2.93
N TYR A 534 4.40 15.71 1.85
CA TYR A 534 4.10 17.13 1.66
C TYR A 534 2.60 17.41 1.53
N SER A 535 1.88 16.59 0.76
CA SER A 535 0.42 16.64 0.66
C SER A 535 -0.26 16.46 2.02
N GLY A 536 0.25 15.58 2.89
CA GLY A 536 -0.21 15.42 4.26
C GLY A 536 0.10 16.63 5.16
N ALA A 537 1.28 17.24 5.03
CA ALA A 537 1.63 18.45 5.78
C ALA A 537 0.74 19.65 5.38
N LEU A 538 0.52 19.85 4.09
CA LEU A 538 -0.43 20.84 3.56
C LEU A 538 -1.87 20.54 4.03
N ALA A 539 -2.30 19.28 4.05
CA ALA A 539 -3.60 18.90 4.57
C ALA A 539 -3.77 19.30 6.06
N ARG A 540 -2.78 19.02 6.92
CA ARG A 540 -2.73 19.47 8.33
C ARG A 540 -2.80 21.00 8.42
N GLN A 541 -2.05 21.71 7.59
CA GLN A 541 -2.02 23.18 7.59
C GLN A 541 -3.39 23.78 7.21
N CYS A 542 -4.03 23.29 6.14
CA CYS A 542 -5.37 23.72 5.73
C CYS A 542 -6.42 23.44 6.82
N LEU A 543 -6.37 22.26 7.46
CA LEU A 543 -7.27 21.89 8.55
C LEU A 543 -7.10 22.81 9.78
N ASN A 544 -5.87 23.12 10.18
CA ASN A 544 -5.57 24.04 11.29
C ASN A 544 -6.07 25.45 11.01
N GLN A 545 -5.84 25.98 9.80
CA GLN A 545 -6.30 27.30 9.39
C GLN A 545 -7.82 27.37 9.12
N ARG A 546 -8.56 26.25 9.27
CA ARG A 546 -9.97 26.07 8.88
C ARG A 546 -10.24 26.39 7.42
N ILE A 547 -9.22 26.30 6.57
CA ILE A 547 -9.28 26.50 5.13
C ILE A 547 -9.74 25.20 4.47
N LEU A 548 -11.03 24.90 4.67
CA LEU A 548 -11.73 23.83 3.94
C LEU A 548 -12.27 24.33 2.60
N ALA A 549 -12.39 25.66 2.42
CA ALA A 549 -13.02 26.27 1.25
C ALA A 549 -12.26 27.52 0.75
N ALA A 550 -10.93 27.44 0.53
CA ALA A 550 -10.19 28.48 -0.18
C ALA A 550 -10.45 28.47 -1.70
N ASN A 551 -11.70 28.75 -2.09
CA ASN A 551 -12.03 29.23 -3.43
C ASN A 551 -12.02 30.76 -3.44
N ALA A 552 -10.84 31.35 -3.16
CA ALA A 552 -10.63 32.79 -3.19
C ALA A 552 -9.23 33.14 -3.69
N MET A 553 -9.08 33.21 -5.01
CA MET A 553 -7.97 33.92 -5.65
C MET A 553 -7.95 35.37 -5.13
N ARG A 554 -7.00 35.71 -4.24
CA ARG A 554 -6.82 37.10 -3.80
C ARG A 554 -6.07 37.88 -4.88
N GLY A 555 -6.82 38.66 -5.64
CA GLY A 555 -6.33 39.55 -6.68
C GLY A 555 -6.83 39.13 -8.06
N GLY A 556 -7.53 40.05 -8.74
CA GLY A 556 -7.72 39.95 -10.18
C GLY A 556 -6.37 40.04 -10.90
N LEU A 557 -6.23 39.33 -12.00
CA LEU A 557 -5.03 39.44 -12.83
C LEU A 557 -5.00 40.85 -13.46
N PRO A 558 -3.81 41.44 -13.71
CA PRO A 558 -3.71 42.60 -14.58
C PRO A 558 -4.35 42.29 -15.94
N SER A 559 -5.03 43.25 -16.57
CA SER A 559 -5.77 43.01 -17.82
C SER A 559 -4.93 42.42 -18.97
N SER A 560 -3.63 42.73 -19.00
CA SER A 560 -2.65 42.11 -19.91
C SER A 560 -2.37 40.63 -19.62
N ALA A 561 -2.43 40.24 -18.34
CA ALA A 561 -2.30 38.85 -17.90
C ALA A 561 -3.61 38.06 -18.09
N GLU A 562 -4.79 38.69 -17.96
CA GLU A 562 -6.08 38.08 -18.30
C GLU A 562 -6.17 37.72 -19.78
N SER A 563 -5.78 38.65 -20.68
CA SER A 563 -5.74 38.39 -22.11
C SER A 563 -4.79 37.23 -22.48
N MET A 564 -3.62 37.16 -21.82
CA MET A 564 -2.67 36.06 -22.01
C MET A 564 -3.23 34.72 -21.50
N ALA A 565 -3.88 34.71 -20.33
CA ALA A 565 -4.52 33.51 -19.76
C ALA A 565 -5.64 32.97 -20.66
N MET A 566 -6.50 33.86 -21.20
CA MET A 566 -7.53 33.47 -22.17
C MET A 566 -6.91 32.86 -23.43
N ARG A 567 -5.87 33.48 -24.01
CA ARG A 567 -5.21 32.94 -25.21
C ARG A 567 -4.52 31.60 -24.96
N ILE A 568 -3.97 31.37 -23.76
CA ILE A 568 -3.44 30.06 -23.36
C ILE A 568 -4.57 29.01 -23.37
N GLN A 569 -5.74 29.32 -22.82
CA GLN A 569 -6.88 28.41 -22.81
C GLN A 569 -7.40 28.11 -24.23
N ASP A 570 -7.47 29.12 -25.11
CA ASP A 570 -7.81 28.91 -26.52
C ASP A 570 -6.82 27.95 -27.19
N LEU A 571 -5.51 28.15 -26.98
CA LEU A 571 -4.47 27.29 -27.55
C LEU A 571 -4.54 25.85 -27.01
N LEU A 572 -4.92 25.65 -25.74
CA LEU A 572 -5.20 24.32 -25.19
C LEU A 572 -6.41 23.67 -25.88
N ASN A 573 -7.49 24.42 -26.09
CA ASN A 573 -8.68 23.94 -26.80
C ASN A 573 -8.36 23.62 -28.28
N GLU A 574 -7.52 24.43 -28.93
CA GLU A 574 -6.95 24.21 -30.27
C GLU A 574 -5.90 23.08 -30.31
N ARG A 575 -5.52 22.47 -29.16
CA ARG A 575 -4.43 21.49 -28.98
C ARG A 575 -3.05 21.96 -29.47
N GLN A 576 -2.80 23.27 -29.50
CA GLN A 576 -1.52 23.88 -29.86
C GLN A 576 -0.60 24.01 -28.65
N PHE A 577 -0.22 22.85 -28.09
CA PHE A 577 0.50 22.71 -26.83
C PHE A 577 1.80 23.54 -26.78
N ASP A 578 2.66 23.50 -27.78
CA ASP A 578 3.95 24.23 -27.76
C ASP A 578 3.77 25.76 -27.61
N LYS A 579 2.72 26.32 -28.21
CA LYS A 579 2.38 27.75 -28.09
C LYS A 579 1.75 28.07 -26.74
N ALA A 580 0.90 27.17 -26.23
CA ALA A 580 0.32 27.30 -24.90
C ALA A 580 1.41 27.27 -23.82
N GLU A 581 2.41 26.40 -23.95
CA GLU A 581 3.58 26.32 -23.06
C GLU A 581 4.37 27.62 -23.04
N ALA A 582 4.72 28.15 -24.22
CA ALA A 582 5.54 29.36 -24.34
C ALA A 582 4.88 30.56 -23.62
N LEU A 583 3.58 30.75 -23.83
CA LEU A 583 2.80 31.78 -23.15
C LEU A 583 2.62 31.47 -21.65
N ALA A 584 2.39 30.23 -21.26
CA ALA A 584 2.24 29.85 -19.85
C ALA A 584 3.54 30.05 -19.05
N ARG A 585 4.71 29.72 -19.62
CA ARG A 585 6.02 30.03 -19.03
C ARG A 585 6.28 31.54 -18.94
N GLN A 586 5.85 32.31 -19.94
CA GLN A 586 5.92 33.78 -19.90
C GLN A 586 5.03 34.37 -18.79
N LEU A 587 3.80 33.88 -18.67
CA LEU A 587 2.85 34.31 -17.63
C LEU A 587 3.34 33.93 -16.23
N ALA A 588 3.87 32.72 -16.05
CA ALA A 588 4.44 32.26 -14.79
C ALA A 588 5.65 33.11 -14.35
N LYS A 589 6.48 33.57 -15.31
CA LYS A 589 7.61 34.46 -15.03
C LYS A 589 7.19 35.89 -14.69
N THR A 590 6.12 36.39 -15.30
CA THR A 590 5.66 37.79 -15.11
C THR A 590 4.71 37.94 -13.93
N VAL A 591 3.92 36.91 -13.61
CA VAL A 591 3.01 36.86 -12.46
C VAL A 591 3.13 35.50 -11.76
N PRO A 592 4.17 35.28 -10.93
CA PRO A 592 4.38 33.99 -10.25
C PRO A 592 3.23 33.54 -9.34
N GLY A 593 2.42 34.46 -8.83
CA GLY A 593 1.21 34.14 -8.07
C GLY A 593 0.00 33.68 -8.91
N ALA A 594 0.09 33.67 -10.24
CA ALA A 594 -1.02 33.34 -11.13
C ALA A 594 -1.21 31.82 -11.26
N SER A 595 -2.18 31.25 -10.55
CA SER A 595 -2.62 29.85 -10.77
C SER A 595 -2.98 29.57 -12.24
N ALA A 596 -3.50 30.57 -12.95
CA ALA A 596 -3.80 30.54 -14.39
C ALA A 596 -2.57 30.40 -15.31
N ALA A 597 -1.34 30.50 -14.80
CA ALA A 597 -0.13 30.18 -15.53
C ALA A 597 0.32 28.73 -15.29
N TRP A 598 0.35 28.32 -14.02
CA TRP A 598 0.90 27.03 -13.61
C TRP A 598 0.05 25.84 -14.00
N GLU A 599 -1.29 25.95 -13.93
CA GLU A 599 -2.19 24.87 -14.34
C GLU A 599 -2.08 24.56 -15.84
N PRO A 600 -2.21 25.54 -16.76
CA PRO A 600 -1.95 25.30 -18.17
C PRO A 600 -0.54 24.78 -18.47
N LEU A 601 0.49 25.28 -17.77
CA LEU A 601 1.86 24.79 -17.97
C LEU A 601 1.99 23.30 -17.59
N ALA A 602 1.49 22.90 -16.42
CA ALA A 602 1.49 21.50 -15.99
C ALA A 602 0.70 20.60 -16.97
N VAL A 603 -0.51 21.02 -17.35
CA VAL A 603 -1.36 20.30 -18.32
C VAL A 603 -0.67 20.16 -19.67
N THR A 604 0.02 21.19 -20.15
CA THR A 604 0.74 21.17 -21.44
C THR A 604 1.94 20.23 -21.41
N LEU A 605 2.71 20.24 -20.31
CA LEU A 605 3.83 19.33 -20.11
C LEU A 605 3.36 17.86 -20.04
N CYS A 606 2.25 17.59 -19.35
CA CYS A 606 1.60 16.27 -19.35
C CYS A 606 1.15 15.82 -20.75
N ASN A 607 0.46 16.69 -21.51
CA ASN A 607 0.00 16.37 -22.87
C ASN A 607 1.14 16.16 -23.87
N THR A 608 2.33 16.69 -23.58
CA THR A 608 3.55 16.50 -24.39
C THR A 608 4.50 15.44 -23.80
N GLY A 609 4.04 14.65 -22.81
CA GLY A 609 4.79 13.53 -22.22
C GLY A 609 5.94 13.93 -21.27
N ARG A 610 6.14 15.23 -21.00
CA ARG A 610 7.21 15.78 -20.14
C ARG A 610 6.80 15.80 -18.67
N PHE A 611 6.34 14.66 -18.17
CA PHE A 611 5.82 14.50 -16.80
C PHE A 611 6.82 14.90 -15.71
N GLN A 612 8.13 14.70 -15.96
CA GLN A 612 9.18 15.07 -15.00
C GLN A 612 9.33 16.60 -14.86
N GLU A 613 9.16 17.36 -15.94
CA GLU A 613 9.11 18.84 -15.87
C GLU A 613 7.81 19.33 -15.24
N ALA A 614 6.70 18.59 -15.42
CA ALA A 614 5.38 18.97 -14.90
C ALA A 614 5.30 18.98 -13.36
N LEU A 615 6.22 18.30 -12.66
CA LEU A 615 6.25 18.27 -11.19
C LEU A 615 6.52 19.64 -10.56
N ALA A 616 7.36 20.48 -11.16
CA ALA A 616 7.67 21.80 -10.60
C ALA A 616 6.48 22.78 -10.72
N PRO A 617 5.78 22.92 -11.88
CA PRO A 617 4.51 23.62 -11.95
C PRO A 617 3.42 23.03 -11.02
N ALA A 618 3.32 21.70 -10.92
CA ALA A 618 2.36 21.06 -10.02
C ALA A 618 2.63 21.35 -8.52
N LEU A 619 3.90 21.48 -8.13
CA LEU A 619 4.31 21.97 -6.81
C LEU A 619 3.83 23.41 -6.58
N GLN A 620 4.13 24.33 -7.50
CA GLN A 620 3.68 25.72 -7.40
C GLN A 620 2.15 25.86 -7.33
N MET A 621 1.40 24.98 -8.01
CA MET A 621 -0.05 24.92 -7.87
C MET A 621 -0.51 24.53 -6.45
N LEU A 622 0.18 23.59 -5.80
CA LEU A 622 -0.11 23.20 -4.42
C LEU A 622 0.26 24.31 -3.44
N ASP A 623 1.39 24.98 -3.64
CA ASP A 623 1.84 26.10 -2.79
C ASP A 623 0.84 27.27 -2.81
N LEU A 624 0.27 27.56 -3.97
CA LEU A 624 -0.73 28.62 -4.17
C LEU A 624 -2.15 28.24 -3.72
N ALA A 625 -2.54 26.96 -3.85
CA ALA A 625 -3.90 26.50 -3.62
C ALA A 625 -3.98 25.09 -2.97
N PRO A 626 -3.49 24.90 -1.74
CA PRO A 626 -3.37 23.60 -1.09
C PRO A 626 -4.71 22.92 -0.71
N ALA A 627 -5.84 23.57 -0.97
CA ALA A 627 -7.19 23.01 -0.82
C ALA A 627 -7.89 22.69 -2.16
N ARG A 628 -7.24 22.95 -3.32
CA ARG A 628 -7.84 22.76 -4.65
C ARG A 628 -7.57 21.35 -5.17
N ALA A 629 -8.61 20.53 -5.27
CA ALA A 629 -8.51 19.13 -5.74
C ALA A 629 -7.77 18.97 -7.08
N GLN A 630 -7.98 19.89 -8.02
CA GLN A 630 -7.35 19.90 -9.35
C GLN A 630 -5.81 19.84 -9.31
N CYS A 631 -5.17 20.45 -8.30
CA CYS A 631 -3.72 20.38 -8.13
C CYS A 631 -3.25 18.95 -7.85
N TYR A 632 -4.00 18.24 -7.00
CA TYR A 632 -3.77 16.83 -6.69
C TYR A 632 -4.11 15.91 -7.87
N ILE A 633 -5.12 16.23 -8.69
CA ILE A 633 -5.48 15.45 -9.89
C ILE A 633 -4.33 15.46 -10.93
N ILE A 634 -3.77 16.65 -11.19
CA ILE A 634 -2.65 16.82 -12.11
C ILE A 634 -1.39 16.16 -11.56
N LEU A 635 -1.04 16.40 -10.29
CA LEU A 635 0.14 15.79 -9.67
C LEU A 635 0.05 14.26 -9.63
N ALA A 636 -1.11 13.69 -9.27
CA ALA A 636 -1.31 12.24 -9.28
C ALA A 636 -1.11 11.65 -10.69
N SER A 637 -1.60 12.33 -11.74
CA SER A 637 -1.36 11.90 -13.12
C SER A 637 0.13 11.95 -13.51
N CYS A 638 0.88 12.97 -13.07
CA CYS A 638 2.33 13.05 -13.28
C CYS A 638 3.05 11.90 -12.57
N LEU A 639 2.74 11.66 -11.29
CA LEU A 639 3.38 10.64 -10.46
C LEU A 639 3.09 9.22 -10.98
N THR A 640 1.86 8.93 -11.43
CA THR A 640 1.52 7.65 -12.08
C THR A 640 2.34 7.44 -13.36
N ALA A 641 2.45 8.45 -14.22
CA ALA A 641 3.23 8.37 -15.45
C ALA A 641 4.75 8.21 -15.19
N LEU A 642 5.25 8.75 -14.09
CA LEU A 642 6.63 8.61 -13.61
C LEU A 642 6.86 7.33 -12.78
N THR A 643 5.89 6.43 -12.68
CA THR A 643 5.93 5.21 -11.85
C THR A 643 6.16 5.44 -10.35
N ARG A 644 5.94 6.67 -9.87
CA ARG A 644 5.97 7.06 -8.44
C ARG A 644 4.61 6.77 -7.79
N THR A 645 4.18 5.52 -7.95
CA THR A 645 2.82 5.04 -7.72
C THR A 645 2.33 5.20 -6.28
N SER A 646 3.18 4.98 -5.27
CA SER A 646 2.82 5.16 -3.87
C SER A 646 2.47 6.62 -3.53
N GLU A 647 3.25 7.57 -4.04
CA GLU A 647 2.92 9.01 -3.93
C GLU A 647 1.69 9.36 -4.75
N ALA A 648 1.52 8.75 -5.95
CA ALA A 648 0.35 8.96 -6.80
C ALA A 648 -0.95 8.55 -6.12
N ILE A 649 -1.00 7.39 -5.45
CA ILE A 649 -2.18 6.92 -4.70
C ILE A 649 -2.50 7.85 -3.53
N GLY A 650 -1.49 8.28 -2.75
CA GLY A 650 -1.70 9.24 -1.66
C GLY A 650 -2.26 10.58 -2.16
N THR A 651 -1.68 11.10 -3.24
CA THR A 651 -2.11 12.34 -3.91
C THR A 651 -3.53 12.21 -4.49
N ALA A 652 -3.84 11.10 -5.16
CA ALA A 652 -5.16 10.87 -5.74
C ALA A 652 -6.26 10.66 -4.68
N ARG A 653 -5.94 9.99 -3.56
CA ARG A 653 -6.85 9.93 -2.40
C ARG A 653 -7.14 11.34 -1.86
N ARG A 654 -6.13 12.20 -1.76
CA ARG A 654 -6.33 13.61 -1.35
C ARG A 654 -7.22 14.39 -2.33
N ALA A 655 -7.13 14.13 -3.63
CA ALA A 655 -8.07 14.70 -4.61
C ALA A 655 -9.52 14.27 -4.33
N VAL A 656 -9.75 12.98 -4.07
CA VAL A 656 -11.08 12.43 -3.76
C VAL A 656 -11.62 12.91 -2.40
N GLU A 657 -10.76 13.12 -1.41
CA GLU A 657 -11.16 13.72 -0.12
C GLU A 657 -11.68 15.15 -0.29
N LEU A 658 -10.98 15.97 -1.08
CA LEU A 658 -11.31 17.37 -1.35
C LEU A 658 -12.50 17.53 -2.31
N ALA A 659 -12.68 16.60 -3.25
CA ALA A 659 -13.76 16.63 -4.23
C ALA A 659 -14.38 15.23 -4.43
N PRO A 660 -15.15 14.71 -3.45
CA PRO A 660 -15.66 13.32 -3.49
C PRO A 660 -16.66 13.04 -4.62
N LYS A 661 -17.23 14.10 -5.22
CA LYS A 661 -18.16 14.06 -6.36
C LYS A 661 -17.49 14.43 -7.69
N ASP A 662 -16.16 14.54 -7.75
CA ASP A 662 -15.40 14.81 -8.97
C ASP A 662 -14.98 13.49 -9.65
N ALA A 663 -15.46 13.27 -10.87
CA ALA A 663 -15.17 12.06 -11.63
C ALA A 663 -13.71 11.95 -12.10
N ASN A 664 -12.98 13.07 -12.24
CA ASN A 664 -11.56 13.07 -12.57
C ASN A 664 -10.72 12.66 -11.37
N ALA A 665 -11.08 13.07 -10.15
CA ALA A 665 -10.41 12.65 -8.91
C ALA A 665 -10.46 11.12 -8.73
N HIS A 666 -11.63 10.51 -8.91
CA HIS A 666 -11.78 9.06 -8.94
C HIS A 666 -11.07 8.41 -10.14
N GLY A 667 -11.08 9.07 -11.31
CA GLY A 667 -10.36 8.59 -12.49
C GLY A 667 -8.85 8.44 -12.30
N VAL A 668 -8.19 9.43 -11.68
CA VAL A 668 -6.75 9.36 -11.40
C VAL A 668 -6.42 8.44 -10.24
N LEU A 669 -7.33 8.25 -9.28
CA LEU A 669 -7.18 7.25 -8.23
C LEU A 669 -7.25 5.84 -8.82
N GLY A 670 -8.22 5.56 -9.69
CA GLY A 670 -8.30 4.30 -10.44
C GLY A 670 -7.03 4.03 -11.26
N ASP A 671 -6.48 5.05 -11.91
CA ASP A 671 -5.23 4.99 -12.69
C ASP A 671 -3.99 4.66 -11.84
N ALA A 672 -3.82 5.34 -10.70
CA ALA A 672 -2.73 5.08 -9.77
C ALA A 672 -2.83 3.68 -9.13
N LEU A 673 -4.06 3.21 -8.83
CA LEU A 673 -4.32 1.86 -8.31
C LEU A 673 -4.08 0.78 -9.37
N CYS A 674 -4.38 1.04 -10.65
CA CYS A 674 -4.04 0.18 -11.78
C CYS A 674 -2.52 -0.02 -11.92
N ALA A 675 -1.72 1.02 -11.65
CA ALA A 675 -0.27 0.94 -11.72
C ALA A 675 0.31 0.02 -10.62
N GLU A 676 -0.29 0.01 -9.43
CA GLU A 676 0.02 -0.92 -8.33
C GLU A 676 -0.65 -2.30 -8.42
N LEU A 677 -1.35 -2.60 -9.53
CA LEU A 677 -2.08 -3.86 -9.72
C LEU A 677 -3.20 -4.08 -8.68
N ARG A 678 -3.68 -3.02 -8.01
CA ARG A 678 -4.73 -3.05 -6.97
C ARG A 678 -6.13 -3.04 -7.61
N TYR A 679 -6.36 -4.02 -8.49
CA TYR A 679 -7.47 -4.03 -9.45
C TYR A 679 -8.87 -3.90 -8.84
N LYS A 680 -9.14 -4.51 -7.67
CA LYS A 680 -10.46 -4.37 -7.01
C LYS A 680 -10.74 -2.94 -6.56
N GLU A 681 -9.76 -2.25 -5.95
CA GLU A 681 -9.90 -0.82 -5.61
C GLU A 681 -9.93 0.06 -6.87
N ALA A 682 -9.10 -0.25 -7.87
CA ALA A 682 -9.07 0.48 -9.13
C ALA A 682 -10.43 0.43 -9.84
N GLN A 683 -11.08 -0.74 -9.86
CA GLN A 683 -12.41 -0.93 -10.43
C GLN A 683 -13.47 -0.17 -9.64
N ALA A 684 -13.46 -0.22 -8.31
CA ALA A 684 -14.40 0.52 -7.48
C ALA A 684 -14.32 2.03 -7.74
N SER A 685 -13.09 2.58 -7.80
CA SER A 685 -12.89 4.00 -8.09
C SER A 685 -13.26 4.36 -9.54
N CYS A 686 -12.91 3.52 -10.54
CA CYS A 686 -13.37 3.73 -11.92
C CYS A 686 -14.89 3.67 -12.04
N LEU A 687 -15.58 2.72 -11.40
CA LEU A 687 -17.04 2.65 -11.41
C LEU A 687 -17.68 3.86 -10.72
N THR A 688 -17.07 4.38 -9.64
CA THR A 688 -17.52 5.64 -9.00
C THR A 688 -17.35 6.84 -9.93
N ALA A 689 -16.22 6.94 -10.63
CA ALA A 689 -16.02 7.97 -11.66
C ALA A 689 -17.08 7.88 -12.76
N LEU A 690 -17.41 6.67 -13.23
CA LEU A 690 -18.39 6.44 -14.31
C LEU A 690 -19.85 6.66 -13.87
N ALA A 691 -20.14 6.53 -12.58
CA ALA A 691 -21.45 6.85 -12.00
C ALA A 691 -21.63 8.37 -11.79
N LEU A 692 -20.55 9.09 -11.52
CA LEU A 692 -20.52 10.56 -11.44
C LEU A 692 -20.55 11.20 -12.84
N ASP A 693 -19.78 10.64 -13.78
CA ASP A 693 -19.67 11.12 -15.16
C ASP A 693 -19.70 9.95 -16.18
N PRO A 694 -20.86 9.74 -16.84
CA PRO A 694 -20.91 9.20 -18.19
C PRO A 694 -20.04 10.07 -19.13
N LEU A 695 -19.49 9.51 -20.20
CA LEU A 695 -18.34 10.06 -20.97
C LEU A 695 -16.96 9.77 -20.35
N GLN A 696 -16.58 10.24 -19.15
CA GLN A 696 -15.24 10.11 -18.50
C GLN A 696 -14.28 9.08 -19.13
N GLU A 697 -13.30 9.57 -19.91
CA GLU A 697 -12.48 8.77 -20.81
C GLU A 697 -11.45 7.87 -20.09
N LYS A 698 -10.75 8.40 -19.08
CA LYS A 698 -9.69 7.67 -18.35
C LYS A 698 -10.28 6.50 -17.55
N ALA A 699 -11.42 6.71 -16.88
CA ALA A 699 -12.10 5.66 -16.13
C ALA A 699 -12.66 4.55 -17.05
N ARG A 700 -13.21 4.88 -18.23
CA ARG A 700 -13.63 3.88 -19.24
C ARG A 700 -12.45 3.07 -19.75
N THR A 701 -11.38 3.76 -20.15
CA THR A 701 -10.18 3.13 -20.69
C THR A 701 -9.54 2.19 -19.67
N ASN A 702 -9.42 2.65 -18.42
CA ASN A 702 -8.88 1.84 -17.33
C ASN A 702 -9.78 0.66 -16.95
N LEU A 703 -11.11 0.79 -16.98
CA LEU A 703 -12.03 -0.32 -16.71
C LEU A 703 -11.77 -1.52 -17.65
N SER A 704 -11.56 -1.27 -18.95
CA SER A 704 -11.23 -2.35 -19.90
C SER A 704 -9.93 -3.09 -19.54
N LYS A 705 -8.88 -2.35 -19.16
CA LYS A 705 -7.61 -2.93 -18.68
C LYS A 705 -7.78 -3.70 -17.37
N ILE A 706 -8.53 -3.16 -16.41
CA ILE A 706 -8.79 -3.84 -15.13
C ILE A 706 -9.49 -5.18 -15.35
N LEU A 707 -10.47 -5.25 -16.25
CA LEU A 707 -11.18 -6.49 -16.55
C LEU A 707 -10.27 -7.52 -17.23
N MET A 708 -9.38 -7.10 -18.14
CA MET A 708 -8.31 -7.96 -18.68
C MET A 708 -7.43 -8.54 -17.57
N ASP A 709 -6.89 -7.67 -16.71
CA ASP A 709 -5.95 -8.06 -15.66
C ASP A 709 -6.61 -8.90 -14.55
N ARG A 710 -7.95 -8.82 -14.40
CA ARG A 710 -8.77 -9.71 -13.56
C ARG A 710 -9.12 -11.06 -14.22
N GLY A 711 -9.06 -11.16 -15.54
CA GLY A 711 -9.41 -12.39 -16.29
C GLY A 711 -10.79 -12.40 -16.94
N ASP A 712 -11.53 -11.29 -16.88
CA ASP A 712 -12.82 -11.12 -17.55
C ASP A 712 -12.61 -10.58 -18.97
N ALA A 713 -12.35 -11.49 -19.91
CA ALA A 713 -12.10 -11.14 -21.31
C ALA A 713 -13.35 -10.55 -22.01
N GLU A 714 -14.56 -11.02 -21.68
CA GLU A 714 -15.80 -10.57 -22.32
C GLU A 714 -16.22 -9.18 -21.80
N GLY A 715 -16.15 -8.96 -20.49
CA GLY A 715 -16.32 -7.64 -19.89
C GLY A 715 -15.27 -6.65 -20.36
N ALA A 716 -14.01 -7.09 -20.55
CA ALA A 716 -12.96 -6.27 -21.16
C ALA A 716 -13.30 -5.84 -22.59
N VAL A 717 -13.80 -6.74 -23.44
CA VAL A 717 -14.27 -6.39 -24.81
C VAL A 717 -15.41 -5.38 -24.73
N ALA A 718 -16.42 -5.60 -23.88
CA ALA A 718 -17.56 -4.69 -23.73
C ALA A 718 -17.12 -3.29 -23.25
N ALA A 719 -16.27 -3.21 -22.22
CA ALA A 719 -15.72 -1.96 -21.72
C ALA A 719 -14.83 -1.25 -22.75
N ALA A 720 -14.01 -1.98 -23.51
CA ALA A 720 -13.17 -1.40 -24.55
C ALA A 720 -14.00 -0.85 -25.72
N ARG A 721 -15.05 -1.55 -26.16
CA ARG A 721 -16.01 -1.03 -27.16
C ARG A 721 -16.69 0.25 -26.67
N ALA A 722 -17.06 0.31 -25.40
CA ALA A 722 -17.64 1.51 -24.78
C ALA A 722 -16.64 2.66 -24.61
N ALA A 723 -15.34 2.39 -24.47
CA ALA A 723 -14.29 3.42 -24.48
C ALA A 723 -14.06 3.96 -25.92
N VAL A 724 -14.03 3.07 -26.92
CA VAL A 724 -13.91 3.43 -28.34
C VAL A 724 -15.10 4.27 -28.84
N SER A 725 -16.33 4.01 -28.39
CA SER A 725 -17.48 4.79 -28.84
C SER A 725 -17.48 6.25 -28.34
N ILE A 726 -16.90 6.51 -27.17
CA ILE A 726 -16.74 7.88 -26.63
C ILE A 726 -15.55 8.60 -27.27
N ALA A 727 -14.40 7.92 -27.36
CA ALA A 727 -13.15 8.49 -27.86
C ALA A 727 -12.68 7.78 -29.14
N PRO A 728 -13.43 7.87 -30.27
CA PRO A 728 -13.19 7.04 -31.46
C PRO A 728 -11.84 7.27 -32.12
N LYS A 729 -11.17 8.40 -31.86
CA LYS A 729 -9.83 8.72 -32.37
C LYS A 729 -8.69 8.49 -31.36
N ALA A 730 -8.99 8.00 -30.15
CA ALA A 730 -7.96 7.71 -29.14
C ALA A 730 -7.36 6.31 -29.36
N LEU A 731 -6.03 6.22 -29.39
CA LEU A 731 -5.33 4.96 -29.69
C LEU A 731 -5.47 3.90 -28.58
N ILE A 732 -5.46 4.31 -27.32
CA ILE A 732 -5.45 3.39 -26.17
C ILE A 732 -6.75 2.54 -26.11
N PRO A 733 -7.97 3.10 -26.21
CA PRO A 733 -9.20 2.32 -26.30
C PRO A 733 -9.21 1.26 -27.41
N HIS A 734 -8.71 1.59 -28.61
CA HIS A 734 -8.64 0.61 -29.71
C HIS A 734 -7.60 -0.48 -29.44
N ASN A 735 -6.39 -0.13 -28.99
CA ASN A 735 -5.38 -1.13 -28.64
C ASN A 735 -5.86 -2.05 -27.51
N ASN A 736 -6.59 -1.52 -26.52
CA ASN A 736 -7.27 -2.33 -25.51
C ASN A 736 -8.32 -3.26 -26.12
N LEU A 737 -9.16 -2.77 -27.04
CA LEU A 737 -10.17 -3.60 -27.72
C LEU A 737 -9.52 -4.75 -28.50
N LEU A 738 -8.49 -4.45 -29.30
CA LEU A 738 -7.72 -5.44 -30.05
C LEU A 738 -7.09 -6.46 -29.10
N PHE A 739 -6.47 -6.00 -28.00
CA PHE A 739 -5.92 -6.88 -26.97
C PHE A 739 -6.99 -7.85 -26.45
N ALA A 740 -8.12 -7.36 -25.93
CA ALA A 740 -9.18 -8.21 -25.36
C ALA A 740 -9.76 -9.21 -26.37
N LEU A 741 -10.00 -8.80 -27.62
CA LEU A 741 -10.57 -9.67 -28.66
C LEU A 741 -9.69 -10.89 -28.99
N ASN A 742 -8.36 -10.76 -28.92
CA ASN A 742 -7.46 -11.91 -29.10
C ASN A 742 -7.67 -13.00 -28.02
N TYR A 743 -8.10 -12.63 -26.80
CA TYR A 743 -8.29 -13.55 -25.67
C TYR A 743 -9.75 -13.97 -25.43
N SER A 744 -10.72 -13.18 -25.91
CA SER A 744 -12.16 -13.48 -25.82
C SER A 744 -12.48 -14.88 -26.36
N PRO A 745 -13.00 -15.83 -25.56
CA PRO A 745 -13.41 -17.15 -26.03
C PRO A 745 -14.67 -17.16 -26.90
N SER A 746 -15.40 -16.04 -27.01
CA SER A 746 -16.61 -15.90 -27.84
C SER A 746 -16.30 -15.43 -29.27
N ALA A 747 -15.34 -14.51 -29.43
CA ALA A 747 -15.06 -13.86 -30.71
C ALA A 747 -14.62 -14.83 -31.83
N SER A 748 -15.09 -14.61 -33.05
CA SER A 748 -14.60 -15.31 -34.25
C SER A 748 -13.27 -14.71 -34.75
N ALA A 749 -12.59 -15.39 -35.68
CA ALA A 749 -11.37 -14.84 -36.28
C ALA A 749 -11.67 -13.62 -37.17
N GLU A 750 -12.83 -13.65 -37.85
CA GLU A 750 -13.35 -12.58 -38.71
C GLU A 750 -13.73 -11.34 -37.89
N GLU A 751 -14.33 -11.52 -36.71
CA GLU A 751 -14.66 -10.41 -35.79
C GLU A 751 -13.42 -9.74 -35.21
N VAL A 752 -12.40 -10.55 -34.86
CA VAL A 752 -11.08 -10.05 -34.45
C VAL A 752 -10.46 -9.25 -35.60
N PHE A 753 -10.44 -9.81 -36.81
CA PHE A 753 -9.86 -9.14 -37.98
C PHE A 753 -10.56 -7.83 -38.34
N GLU A 754 -11.90 -7.78 -38.28
CA GLU A 754 -12.64 -6.54 -38.55
C GLU A 754 -12.31 -5.41 -37.57
N ALA A 755 -11.98 -5.73 -36.31
CA ALA A 755 -11.49 -4.73 -35.36
C ALA A 755 -10.12 -4.15 -35.77
N TYR A 756 -9.19 -4.99 -36.26
CA TYR A 756 -7.91 -4.52 -36.80
C TYR A 756 -8.12 -3.67 -38.07
N ARG A 757 -9.03 -4.07 -38.97
CA ARG A 757 -9.41 -3.23 -40.13
C ARG A 757 -9.99 -1.89 -39.70
N GLN A 758 -10.84 -1.86 -38.67
CA GLN A 758 -11.39 -0.62 -38.12
C GLN A 758 -10.31 0.30 -37.55
N TYR A 759 -9.31 -0.24 -36.85
CA TYR A 759 -8.14 0.54 -36.41
C TYR A 759 -7.43 1.20 -37.60
N ASN A 760 -7.13 0.43 -38.65
CA ASN A 760 -6.48 0.96 -39.86
C ASN A 760 -7.31 2.05 -40.55
N ARG A 761 -8.63 1.85 -40.74
CA ARG A 761 -9.55 2.88 -41.28
C ARG A 761 -9.55 4.17 -40.45
N THR A 762 -9.44 4.04 -39.13
CA THR A 762 -9.55 5.17 -38.18
C THR A 762 -8.27 5.97 -38.05
N HIS A 763 -7.11 5.31 -38.03
CA HIS A 763 -5.83 5.92 -37.65
C HIS A 763 -4.79 5.98 -38.78
N CYS A 764 -4.83 5.05 -39.74
CA CYS A 764 -3.73 4.81 -40.67
C CYS A 764 -4.09 5.15 -42.13
N GLU A 765 -5.31 4.88 -42.57
CA GLU A 765 -5.70 4.94 -43.98
C GLU A 765 -5.55 6.36 -44.59
N ALA A 766 -5.88 7.40 -43.83
CA ALA A 766 -5.69 8.79 -44.25
C ALA A 766 -4.21 9.16 -44.52
N LEU A 767 -3.25 8.44 -43.91
CA LEU A 767 -1.81 8.66 -44.11
C LEU A 767 -1.33 8.12 -45.46
N ARG A 768 -2.13 7.29 -46.16
CA ARG A 768 -1.82 6.80 -47.51
C ARG A 768 -1.69 7.93 -48.53
N ALA A 769 -2.41 9.04 -48.34
CA ALA A 769 -2.27 10.25 -49.15
C ALA A 769 -0.89 10.95 -48.99
N THR A 770 -0.08 10.54 -48.01
CA THR A 770 1.28 11.08 -47.76
C THR A 770 2.40 10.15 -48.24
N TRP A 771 2.07 9.05 -48.92
CA TRP A 771 3.07 8.13 -49.47
C TRP A 771 3.87 8.79 -50.60
N GLN A 772 5.17 8.51 -50.62
CA GLN A 772 6.12 9.00 -51.62
C GLN A 772 6.64 7.82 -52.46
N ALA A 773 7.10 8.07 -53.67
CA ALA A 773 7.74 7.04 -54.48
C ALA A 773 9.10 6.64 -53.86
N HIS A 774 9.34 5.33 -53.71
CA HIS A 774 10.60 4.82 -53.18
C HIS A 774 11.74 4.98 -54.21
N THR A 775 12.82 5.66 -53.81
CA THR A 775 14.01 5.89 -54.63
C THR A 775 15.09 4.81 -54.45
N ASN A 776 14.82 3.77 -53.65
CA ASN A 776 15.73 2.66 -53.40
C ASN A 776 16.13 1.95 -54.71
N LYS A 777 17.39 1.54 -54.83
CA LYS A 777 17.88 0.83 -56.03
C LYS A 777 17.26 -0.58 -56.11
N ARG A 778 16.47 -0.83 -57.16
CA ARG A 778 15.95 -2.15 -57.56
C ARG A 778 17.08 -3.02 -58.15
N ASP A 779 17.77 -3.77 -57.30
CA ASP A 779 18.89 -4.64 -57.69
C ASP A 779 18.91 -5.86 -56.78
N THR A 780 18.51 -7.02 -57.29
CA THR A 780 18.32 -8.25 -56.49
C THR A 780 19.61 -8.83 -55.89
N ARG A 781 20.78 -8.37 -56.38
CA ARG A 781 22.11 -8.89 -55.99
C ARG A 781 22.88 -8.02 -55.00
N ARG A 782 22.40 -6.82 -54.66
CA ARG A 782 23.12 -5.94 -53.72
C ARG A 782 22.92 -6.34 -52.25
N ARG A 783 23.72 -5.70 -51.38
CA ARG A 783 23.52 -5.67 -49.92
C ARG A 783 22.21 -4.93 -49.60
N ILE A 784 21.37 -5.53 -48.75
CA ILE A 784 20.02 -5.03 -48.43
C ILE A 784 20.07 -4.30 -47.07
N ARG A 785 19.51 -3.09 -47.00
CA ARG A 785 19.35 -2.34 -45.74
C ARG A 785 18.07 -2.77 -45.02
N VAL A 786 18.24 -3.45 -43.89
CA VAL A 786 17.14 -3.96 -43.06
C VAL A 786 17.11 -3.19 -41.76
N ALA A 787 15.98 -2.59 -41.43
CA ALA A 787 15.81 -1.86 -40.18
C ALA A 787 14.74 -2.47 -39.27
N TYR A 788 15.08 -2.66 -38.00
CA TYR A 788 14.15 -3.14 -36.98
C TYR A 788 13.64 -1.97 -36.13
N VAL A 789 12.32 -1.92 -35.93
CA VAL A 789 11.65 -0.91 -35.11
C VAL A 789 11.06 -1.59 -33.88
N SER A 790 11.52 -1.20 -32.68
CA SER A 790 11.07 -1.84 -31.44
C SER A 790 11.21 -0.93 -30.20
N PRO A 791 10.23 -0.95 -29.27
CA PRO A 791 10.38 -0.40 -27.93
C PRO A 791 11.07 -1.35 -26.94
N ASP A 792 11.36 -2.58 -27.37
CA ASP A 792 11.74 -3.68 -26.49
C ASP A 792 13.22 -4.08 -26.60
N PHE A 793 14.08 -3.23 -27.18
CA PHE A 793 15.56 -3.38 -27.11
C PHE A 793 16.13 -2.97 -25.74
N ARG A 794 15.63 -3.65 -24.71
CA ARG A 794 15.86 -3.51 -23.27
C ARG A 794 15.55 -4.86 -22.61
N GLN A 795 15.56 -5.01 -21.30
CA GLN A 795 15.16 -6.25 -20.62
C GLN A 795 13.68 -6.59 -20.91
N HIS A 796 13.45 -7.50 -21.84
CA HIS A 796 12.12 -7.92 -22.31
C HIS A 796 12.13 -9.40 -22.70
N SER A 797 10.95 -10.06 -22.66
CA SER A 797 10.84 -11.49 -22.92
C SER A 797 11.00 -11.88 -24.40
N GLY A 798 10.76 -10.95 -25.34
CA GLY A 798 10.98 -11.16 -26.77
C GLY A 798 12.47 -11.37 -27.15
N ASN A 799 13.40 -11.00 -26.28
CA ASN A 799 14.84 -11.04 -26.55
C ASN A 799 15.36 -12.45 -26.83
N TYR A 800 14.78 -13.47 -26.18
CA TYR A 800 15.12 -14.87 -26.42
C TYR A 800 14.85 -15.32 -27.86
N PHE A 801 14.09 -14.56 -28.64
CA PHE A 801 13.72 -14.86 -30.03
C PHE A 801 14.42 -13.93 -31.04
N ILE A 802 14.49 -12.62 -30.79
CA ILE A 802 15.13 -11.70 -31.74
C ILE A 802 16.66 -11.69 -31.65
N GLU A 803 17.24 -11.84 -30.46
CA GLU A 803 18.68 -11.80 -30.25
C GLU A 803 19.46 -12.92 -30.98
N PRO A 804 19.01 -14.20 -31.03
CA PRO A 804 19.67 -15.22 -31.84
C PRO A 804 19.64 -14.93 -33.35
N LEU A 805 18.60 -14.28 -33.87
CA LEU A 805 18.59 -13.82 -35.28
C LEU A 805 19.65 -12.72 -35.49
N LEU A 806 19.61 -11.66 -34.68
CA LEU A 806 20.52 -10.51 -34.79
C LEU A 806 22.01 -10.91 -34.66
N ALA A 807 22.31 -11.92 -33.84
CA ALA A 807 23.66 -12.43 -33.64
C ALA A 807 24.21 -13.26 -34.82
N ASN A 808 23.36 -13.80 -35.69
CA ASN A 808 23.73 -14.75 -36.75
C ASN A 808 23.50 -14.21 -38.18
N HIS A 809 23.10 -12.94 -38.33
CA HIS A 809 22.90 -12.30 -39.63
C HIS A 809 24.20 -12.16 -40.46
N ASP A 810 24.13 -12.48 -41.74
CA ASP A 810 25.17 -12.25 -42.73
C ASP A 810 25.36 -10.74 -42.98
N ARG A 811 26.44 -10.21 -42.43
CA ARG A 811 26.83 -8.80 -42.53
C ARG A 811 27.34 -8.41 -43.92
N GLU A 812 27.73 -9.35 -44.78
CA GLU A 812 28.10 -9.05 -46.17
C GLU A 812 26.85 -8.88 -47.03
N ALA A 813 25.84 -9.73 -46.83
CA ALA A 813 24.57 -9.68 -47.55
C ALA A 813 23.56 -8.63 -47.03
N PHE A 814 23.62 -8.27 -45.74
CA PHE A 814 22.69 -7.35 -45.08
C PHE A 814 23.40 -6.27 -44.27
N GLU A 815 22.79 -5.08 -44.21
CA GLU A 815 23.16 -3.97 -43.33
C GLU A 815 22.02 -3.76 -42.33
N LEU A 816 22.33 -3.86 -41.03
CA LEU A 816 21.31 -3.86 -39.97
C LEU A 816 21.20 -2.49 -39.29
N CYS A 817 20.01 -1.91 -39.34
CA CYS A 817 19.68 -0.66 -38.67
C CYS A 817 18.67 -0.91 -37.52
N ALA A 818 18.73 -0.08 -36.48
CA ALA A 818 17.75 -0.07 -35.39
C ALA A 818 17.13 1.30 -35.19
N TYR A 819 15.80 1.30 -34.99
CA TYR A 819 15.02 2.44 -34.51
C TYR A 819 14.41 2.06 -33.17
N ALA A 820 14.99 2.59 -32.09
CA ALA A 820 14.81 2.08 -30.73
C ALA A 820 13.96 3.04 -29.87
N GLU A 821 12.78 2.57 -29.45
CA GLU A 821 11.75 3.39 -28.78
C GLU A 821 11.68 3.13 -27.27
N PHE A 822 12.65 3.65 -26.51
CA PHE A 822 12.65 3.53 -25.05
C PHE A 822 13.05 4.83 -24.35
N VAL A 823 12.59 4.99 -23.11
CA VAL A 823 12.87 6.15 -22.25
C VAL A 823 14.14 5.96 -21.41
N ALA A 824 14.55 4.71 -21.15
CA ALA A 824 15.73 4.37 -20.36
C ALA A 824 16.50 3.20 -21.00
N LYS A 825 17.84 3.26 -20.95
CA LYS A 825 18.73 2.16 -21.35
C LYS A 825 18.99 1.21 -20.19
N ASP A 826 19.21 -0.06 -20.48
CA ASP A 826 19.75 -1.04 -19.54
C ASP A 826 20.92 -1.86 -20.13
N ALA A 827 21.38 -2.85 -19.38
CA ALA A 827 22.48 -3.72 -19.78
C ALA A 827 22.18 -4.55 -21.06
N VAL A 828 20.90 -4.82 -21.36
CA VAL A 828 20.49 -5.49 -22.59
C VAL A 828 20.50 -4.51 -23.76
N THR A 829 20.07 -3.26 -23.56
CA THR A 829 20.18 -2.22 -24.59
C THR A 829 21.63 -2.08 -25.09
N ALA A 830 22.61 -2.01 -24.17
CA ALA A 830 24.03 -1.90 -24.51
C ALA A 830 24.63 -3.17 -25.15
N ARG A 831 23.94 -4.32 -25.05
CA ARG A 831 24.26 -5.55 -25.77
C ARG A 831 23.66 -5.52 -27.17
N PHE A 832 22.40 -5.11 -27.30
CA PHE A 832 21.68 -4.99 -28.56
C PHE A 832 22.31 -3.98 -29.51
N GLU A 833 22.79 -2.83 -29.01
CA GLU A 833 23.51 -1.81 -29.79
C GLU A 833 24.66 -2.39 -30.63
N ARG A 834 25.29 -3.48 -30.19
CA ARG A 834 26.43 -4.13 -30.86
C ARG A 834 26.04 -4.96 -32.08
N TYR A 835 24.76 -5.31 -32.23
CA TYR A 835 24.26 -6.07 -33.37
C TYR A 835 23.85 -5.21 -34.56
N PHE A 836 23.95 -3.88 -34.50
CA PHE A 836 23.50 -2.99 -35.57
C PHE A 836 24.67 -2.20 -36.18
N ASP A 837 24.66 -2.03 -37.50
CA ASP A 837 25.56 -1.10 -38.21
C ASP A 837 25.18 0.36 -37.90
N GLN A 838 23.89 0.64 -37.75
CA GLN A 838 23.35 1.95 -37.35
C GLN A 838 22.32 1.80 -36.23
N TRP A 839 22.46 2.59 -35.16
CA TRP A 839 21.51 2.64 -34.05
C TRP A 839 20.94 4.05 -33.87
N THR A 840 19.62 4.17 -33.92
CA THR A 840 18.90 5.46 -33.83
C THR A 840 17.88 5.40 -32.69
N PRO A 841 18.11 6.07 -31.55
CA PRO A 841 17.08 6.27 -30.53
C PRO A 841 15.96 7.15 -31.08
N THR A 842 14.70 6.78 -30.85
CA THR A 842 13.52 7.47 -31.43
C THR A 842 12.62 8.17 -30.41
N ALA A 843 12.93 8.06 -29.11
CA ALA A 843 12.22 8.77 -28.06
C ALA A 843 12.17 10.29 -28.33
N GLY A 844 10.99 10.89 -28.23
CA GLY A 844 10.75 12.29 -28.55
C GLY A 844 10.59 12.61 -30.04
N MET A 845 10.84 11.68 -30.96
CA MET A 845 10.53 11.86 -32.38
C MET A 845 9.05 11.60 -32.67
N SER A 846 8.46 12.41 -33.55
CA SER A 846 7.13 12.13 -34.11
C SER A 846 7.21 11.06 -35.21
N ASP A 847 6.13 10.32 -35.43
CA ASP A 847 6.08 9.29 -36.48
C ASP A 847 6.35 9.84 -37.88
N SER A 848 6.03 11.12 -38.12
CA SER A 848 6.35 11.79 -39.40
C SER A 848 7.84 12.07 -39.54
N ALA A 849 8.49 12.57 -38.48
CA ALA A 849 9.94 12.84 -38.50
C ALA A 849 10.75 11.53 -38.65
N LEU A 850 10.29 10.47 -37.96
CA LEU A 850 10.89 9.13 -38.06
C LEU A 850 10.68 8.52 -39.46
N ALA A 851 9.50 8.69 -40.08
CA ALA A 851 9.27 8.25 -41.45
C ALA A 851 10.19 8.95 -42.48
N GLU A 852 10.40 10.27 -42.37
CA GLU A 852 11.37 10.97 -43.23
C GLU A 852 12.81 10.52 -42.96
N ARG A 853 13.18 10.26 -41.68
CA ARG A 853 14.50 9.72 -41.34
C ARG A 853 14.75 8.35 -41.98
N ILE A 854 13.76 7.45 -41.95
CA ILE A 854 13.85 6.12 -42.58
C ILE A 854 14.03 6.22 -44.09
N ARG A 855 13.38 7.19 -44.76
CA ARG A 855 13.59 7.46 -46.20
C ARG A 855 14.99 7.99 -46.47
N ALA A 856 15.48 8.95 -45.67
CA ALA A 856 16.83 9.51 -45.80
C ALA A 856 17.93 8.45 -45.56
N ASP A 857 17.69 7.54 -44.62
CA ASP A 857 18.56 6.40 -44.33
C ASP A 857 18.45 5.28 -45.41
N GLY A 858 17.58 5.43 -46.42
CA GLY A 858 17.51 4.52 -47.57
C GLY A 858 17.21 3.07 -47.22
N ILE A 859 16.39 2.85 -46.20
CA ILE A 859 16.02 1.50 -45.73
C ILE A 859 15.21 0.77 -46.80
N ASP A 860 15.56 -0.50 -47.07
CA ASP A 860 14.90 -1.35 -48.06
C ASP A 860 13.77 -2.18 -47.47
N ILE A 861 14.03 -2.78 -46.29
CA ILE A 861 13.04 -3.56 -45.55
C ILE A 861 12.93 -2.98 -44.15
N LEU A 862 11.74 -2.51 -43.79
CA LEU A 862 11.41 -2.06 -42.44
C LEU A 862 10.63 -3.17 -41.71
N ILE A 863 11.11 -3.58 -40.54
CA ILE A 863 10.56 -4.68 -39.74
C ILE A 863 9.97 -4.13 -38.44
N ASP A 864 8.66 -4.29 -38.28
CA ASP A 864 7.95 -4.10 -37.02
C ASP A 864 8.16 -5.32 -36.11
N VAL A 865 8.61 -5.07 -34.89
CA VAL A 865 8.80 -6.08 -33.82
C VAL A 865 7.80 -5.87 -32.67
N ALA A 866 6.96 -4.84 -32.74
CA ALA A 866 6.06 -4.44 -31.66
C ALA A 866 4.61 -4.90 -31.90
N GLY A 867 4.10 -4.77 -33.12
CA GLY A 867 2.67 -4.90 -33.39
C GLY A 867 1.89 -3.87 -32.56
N HIS A 868 0.81 -4.30 -31.89
CA HIS A 868 -0.03 -3.40 -31.07
C HIS A 868 0.41 -3.26 -29.59
N THR A 869 1.66 -3.63 -29.22
CA THR A 869 2.16 -3.36 -27.85
C THR A 869 2.28 -1.85 -27.54
N GLY A 870 2.42 -1.52 -26.25
CA GLY A 870 2.76 -0.16 -25.83
C GLY A 870 4.12 0.27 -26.35
N GLY A 871 4.24 1.51 -26.83
CA GLY A 871 5.46 2.02 -27.45
C GLY A 871 5.67 1.61 -28.91
N ASN A 872 4.69 0.96 -29.55
CA ASN A 872 4.79 0.68 -30.99
C ASN A 872 4.85 1.96 -31.84
N ARG A 873 5.34 1.80 -33.07
CA ARG A 873 5.46 2.86 -34.07
C ARG A 873 4.68 2.56 -35.35
N LEU A 874 3.52 1.89 -35.26
CA LEU A 874 2.71 1.53 -36.44
C LEU A 874 2.29 2.75 -37.30
N GLY A 875 2.17 3.94 -36.71
CA GLY A 875 1.93 5.19 -37.44
C GLY A 875 3.09 5.62 -38.38
N VAL A 876 4.30 5.10 -38.17
CA VAL A 876 5.43 5.20 -39.11
C VAL A 876 5.21 4.27 -40.30
N PHE A 877 4.86 3.01 -40.06
CA PHE A 877 4.60 2.01 -41.11
C PHE A 877 3.43 2.44 -42.00
N ALA A 878 2.37 3.02 -41.42
CA ALA A 878 1.24 3.61 -42.15
C ALA A 878 1.64 4.71 -43.16
N ARG A 879 2.82 5.32 -43.03
CA ARG A 879 3.37 6.33 -43.97
C ARG A 879 4.25 5.74 -45.07
N LYS A 880 4.45 4.42 -45.07
CA LYS A 880 5.24 3.67 -46.05
C LYS A 880 6.60 4.31 -46.36
N PRO A 881 7.54 4.35 -45.40
CA PRO A 881 8.86 4.96 -45.63
C PRO A 881 9.85 4.01 -46.32
N ALA A 882 9.69 2.69 -46.19
CA ALA A 882 10.52 1.68 -46.87
C ALA A 882 9.70 0.95 -47.96
N PRO A 883 10.33 0.49 -49.06
CA PRO A 883 9.64 -0.17 -50.16
C PRO A 883 9.03 -1.52 -49.77
N VAL A 884 9.70 -2.25 -48.86
CA VAL A 884 9.17 -3.46 -48.24
C VAL A 884 8.94 -3.21 -46.75
N SER A 885 7.83 -3.69 -46.22
CA SER A 885 7.47 -3.60 -44.81
C SER A 885 6.97 -4.95 -44.31
N LEU A 886 7.51 -5.40 -43.18
CA LEU A 886 7.28 -6.69 -42.56
C LEU A 886 6.89 -6.51 -41.09
N THR A 887 6.03 -7.36 -40.55
CA THR A 887 5.87 -7.54 -39.10
C THR A 887 6.25 -8.98 -38.70
N TRP A 888 6.97 -9.14 -37.60
CA TRP A 888 7.39 -10.44 -37.04
C TRP A 888 7.68 -10.32 -35.54
N LEU A 889 7.38 -11.37 -34.75
CA LEU A 889 7.36 -11.40 -33.28
C LEU A 889 6.41 -10.40 -32.58
N GLY A 890 6.00 -9.33 -33.28
CA GLY A 890 5.10 -8.30 -32.78
C GLY A 890 3.77 -8.86 -32.25
N PHE A 891 3.17 -8.13 -31.32
CA PHE A 891 1.96 -8.56 -30.65
C PHE A 891 0.76 -8.58 -31.58
N GLY A 892 0.10 -9.73 -31.64
CA GLY A 892 -1.28 -9.86 -32.07
C GLY A 892 -1.50 -10.86 -33.21
N TYR A 893 -2.70 -10.81 -33.76
CA TYR A 893 -3.14 -11.67 -34.85
C TYR A 893 -2.55 -11.21 -36.19
N THR A 894 -2.70 -9.92 -36.46
CA THR A 894 -2.31 -9.09 -37.61
C THR A 894 -2.14 -7.66 -37.08
N THR A 895 -1.53 -6.74 -37.80
CA THR A 895 -1.60 -5.29 -37.49
C THR A 895 -2.84 -4.62 -38.10
N GLY A 896 -3.51 -5.27 -39.06
CA GLY A 896 -4.60 -4.65 -39.83
C GLY A 896 -4.17 -3.57 -40.83
N LEU A 897 -2.89 -3.19 -40.87
CA LEU A 897 -2.40 -2.11 -41.72
C LEU A 897 -2.17 -2.59 -43.16
N ASN A 898 -2.91 -2.02 -44.10
CA ASN A 898 -2.69 -2.20 -45.54
C ASN A 898 -1.34 -1.61 -46.04
N ALA A 899 -0.55 -1.02 -45.14
CA ALA A 899 0.77 -0.45 -45.42
C ALA A 899 1.92 -1.44 -45.17
N ILE A 900 1.69 -2.48 -44.36
CA ILE A 900 2.66 -3.55 -44.11
C ILE A 900 2.38 -4.66 -45.13
N ASP A 901 3.41 -5.06 -45.90
CA ASP A 901 3.21 -5.96 -47.04
C ASP A 901 3.12 -7.42 -46.60
N TYR A 902 3.89 -7.78 -45.58
CA TYR A 902 4.10 -9.16 -45.14
C TYR A 902 4.00 -9.31 -43.62
N ILE A 903 3.52 -10.47 -43.18
CA ILE A 903 3.65 -10.98 -41.82
C ILE A 903 4.46 -12.28 -41.86
N MET A 904 5.54 -12.36 -41.09
CA MET A 904 6.34 -13.58 -41.04
C MET A 904 5.65 -14.62 -40.18
N SER A 905 5.41 -15.82 -40.73
CA SER A 905 4.68 -16.91 -40.09
C SER A 905 5.22 -18.27 -40.59
N ASP A 906 4.53 -19.36 -40.26
CA ASP A 906 4.72 -20.70 -40.83
C ASP A 906 3.35 -21.32 -41.17
N GLU A 907 3.38 -22.49 -41.83
CA GLU A 907 2.18 -23.22 -42.26
C GLU A 907 1.33 -23.73 -41.08
N VAL A 908 1.92 -23.90 -39.89
CA VAL A 908 1.19 -24.37 -38.71
C VAL A 908 0.43 -23.22 -38.06
N MET A 909 1.08 -22.06 -37.93
CA MET A 909 0.56 -20.88 -37.26
C MET A 909 -0.43 -20.11 -38.13
N ALA A 910 -0.17 -19.95 -39.43
CA ALA A 910 -1.10 -19.35 -40.38
C ALA A 910 -1.34 -20.28 -41.60
N PRO A 911 -2.14 -21.35 -41.47
CA PRO A 911 -2.34 -22.34 -42.54
C PRO A 911 -2.84 -21.73 -43.85
N THR A 912 -2.52 -22.36 -44.97
CA THR A 912 -3.04 -22.00 -46.30
C THR A 912 -4.57 -21.98 -46.28
N GLY A 913 -5.16 -20.90 -46.80
CA GLY A 913 -6.59 -20.60 -46.72
C GLY A 913 -6.97 -19.61 -45.61
N SER A 914 -6.05 -19.28 -44.68
CA SER A 914 -6.28 -18.27 -43.63
C SER A 914 -5.96 -16.83 -44.05
N GLU A 915 -5.49 -16.59 -45.27
CA GLU A 915 -5.03 -15.27 -45.77
C GLU A 915 -6.09 -14.17 -45.63
N ALA A 916 -7.38 -14.51 -45.74
CA ALA A 916 -8.49 -13.56 -45.61
C ALA A 916 -8.67 -12.97 -44.20
N LEU A 917 -7.89 -13.45 -43.21
CA LEU A 917 -7.91 -13.03 -41.80
C LEU A 917 -6.72 -12.11 -41.44
N PHE A 918 -5.89 -11.74 -42.43
CA PHE A 918 -4.72 -10.87 -42.28
C PHE A 918 -4.82 -9.69 -43.27
N SER A 919 -4.27 -8.54 -42.90
CA SER A 919 -4.09 -7.43 -43.85
C SER A 919 -2.78 -7.53 -44.63
N GLU A 920 -1.76 -8.09 -43.98
CA GLU A 920 -0.47 -8.42 -44.57
C GLU A 920 -0.53 -9.79 -45.26
N LYS A 921 0.36 -10.05 -46.22
CA LYS A 921 0.51 -11.37 -46.82
C LYS A 921 1.31 -12.29 -45.88
N PRO A 922 0.79 -13.45 -45.44
CA PRO A 922 1.59 -14.40 -44.66
C PRO A 922 2.76 -14.93 -45.50
N TRP A 923 3.99 -14.61 -45.07
CA TRP A 923 5.20 -15.23 -45.60
C TRP A 923 5.54 -16.42 -44.72
N ARG A 924 5.40 -17.63 -45.27
CA ARG A 924 5.53 -18.89 -44.53
C ARG A 924 6.96 -19.41 -44.61
N LEU A 925 7.63 -19.46 -43.46
CA LEU A 925 8.90 -20.18 -43.31
C LEU A 925 8.64 -21.69 -43.23
N ALA A 926 9.61 -22.47 -43.69
CA ALA A 926 9.64 -23.91 -43.45
C ALA A 926 9.77 -24.20 -41.94
N ASP A 927 9.20 -25.33 -41.50
CA ASP A 927 9.17 -25.81 -40.11
C ASP A 927 8.46 -24.83 -39.15
N THR A 928 9.21 -24.09 -38.32
CA THR A 928 8.69 -23.08 -37.39
C THR A 928 9.20 -21.68 -37.72
N ASN A 929 8.38 -20.66 -37.48
CA ASN A 929 8.75 -19.25 -37.61
C ASN A 929 9.48 -18.66 -36.38
N PHE A 930 9.68 -19.48 -35.34
CA PHE A 930 10.37 -19.10 -34.12
C PHE A 930 11.81 -19.64 -34.06
N ILE A 931 12.64 -18.94 -33.30
CA ILE A 931 13.96 -19.37 -32.83
C ILE A 931 14.04 -19.04 -31.33
N TYR A 932 14.76 -19.83 -30.53
CA TYR A 932 14.85 -19.63 -29.10
C TYR A 932 16.28 -19.83 -28.56
N ARG A 933 16.77 -18.81 -27.85
CA ARG A 933 17.99 -18.87 -27.03
C ARG A 933 17.60 -18.86 -25.55
N ALA A 934 17.95 -19.91 -24.81
CA ALA A 934 17.60 -20.05 -23.41
C ALA A 934 18.33 -19.06 -22.47
N GLY A 935 17.69 -18.71 -21.35
CA GLY A 935 18.29 -17.89 -20.30
C GLY A 935 19.33 -18.67 -19.46
N THR A 936 20.44 -18.01 -19.12
CA THR A 936 21.57 -18.65 -18.41
C THR A 936 21.26 -19.08 -16.97
N THR A 937 20.21 -18.52 -16.35
CA THR A 937 19.84 -18.78 -14.94
C THR A 937 18.89 -19.96 -14.74
N MET A 938 18.45 -20.64 -15.80
CA MET A 938 17.38 -21.64 -15.73
C MET A 938 17.78 -22.93 -15.00
N GLY A 939 19.07 -23.28 -14.97
CA GLY A 939 19.59 -24.47 -14.28
C GLY A 939 19.00 -25.80 -14.76
N ASP A 940 19.12 -26.86 -13.97
CA ASP A 940 18.69 -28.21 -14.35
C ASP A 940 17.18 -28.45 -14.23
N CYS A 941 16.65 -29.37 -15.05
CA CYS A 941 15.24 -29.79 -15.03
C CYS A 941 14.87 -30.55 -13.74
N GLY A 942 15.79 -31.36 -13.22
CA GLY A 942 15.52 -32.35 -12.17
C GLY A 942 14.71 -33.56 -12.66
N GLU A 943 14.60 -34.57 -11.80
CA GLU A 943 13.76 -35.77 -12.01
C GLU A 943 12.26 -35.44 -12.05
N LEU A 944 11.41 -36.42 -12.39
CA LEU A 944 9.96 -36.23 -12.47
C LEU A 944 9.33 -36.07 -11.06
N PRO A 945 8.73 -34.90 -10.72
CA PRO A 945 8.18 -34.66 -9.39
C PRO A 945 7.14 -35.68 -8.92
N ALA A 946 6.29 -36.19 -9.81
CA ALA A 946 5.25 -37.17 -9.48
C ALA A 946 5.81 -38.47 -8.85
N LEU A 947 7.03 -38.89 -9.20
CA LEU A 947 7.67 -40.07 -8.60
C LEU A 947 7.99 -39.89 -7.11
N LYS A 948 8.28 -38.65 -6.70
CA LYS A 948 8.55 -38.27 -5.30
C LYS A 948 7.27 -37.90 -4.55
N ASN A 949 6.36 -37.20 -5.22
CA ASN A 949 5.17 -36.60 -4.62
C ASN A 949 4.00 -37.58 -4.49
N GLY A 950 3.96 -38.64 -5.33
CA GLY A 950 2.85 -39.59 -5.38
C GLY A 950 1.61 -39.07 -6.12
N TYR A 951 1.69 -37.90 -6.75
CA TYR A 951 0.62 -37.28 -7.54
C TYR A 951 1.18 -36.44 -8.69
N ILE A 952 0.37 -36.27 -9.74
CA ILE A 952 0.67 -35.41 -10.89
C ILE A 952 0.44 -33.93 -10.54
N THR A 953 1.38 -33.08 -10.92
CA THR A 953 1.29 -31.62 -10.83
C THR A 953 1.15 -31.04 -12.24
N LEU A 954 -0.07 -30.70 -12.62
CA LEU A 954 -0.37 -29.93 -13.82
C LEU A 954 -0.04 -28.45 -13.57
N GLY A 955 0.35 -27.69 -14.58
CA GLY A 955 0.50 -26.24 -14.36
C GLY A 955 0.63 -25.36 -15.59
N SER A 956 0.51 -24.05 -15.37
CA SER A 956 0.68 -23.04 -16.41
C SER A 956 1.22 -21.72 -15.85
N LEU A 957 2.18 -21.13 -16.55
CA LEU A 957 2.71 -19.79 -16.25
C LEU A 957 1.97 -18.76 -17.11
N THR A 958 0.80 -18.31 -16.64
CA THR A 958 -0.19 -17.63 -17.50
C THR A 958 -0.87 -16.41 -16.86
N ARG A 959 -1.13 -15.37 -17.65
CA ARG A 959 -1.81 -14.14 -17.23
C ARG A 959 -3.31 -14.37 -17.05
N ALA A 960 -3.95 -13.63 -16.14
CA ALA A 960 -5.37 -13.85 -15.82
C ALA A 960 -6.32 -13.79 -17.03
N ILE A 961 -6.09 -12.91 -18.01
CA ILE A 961 -6.91 -12.83 -19.23
C ILE A 961 -6.99 -14.14 -20.04
N ARG A 962 -5.99 -15.04 -19.91
CA ARG A 962 -6.03 -16.37 -20.53
C ARG A 962 -6.85 -17.39 -19.74
N MET A 963 -7.07 -17.16 -18.45
CA MET A 963 -7.89 -18.01 -17.57
C MET A 963 -9.38 -17.69 -17.72
N ASN A 964 -9.91 -17.84 -18.94
CA ASN A 964 -11.34 -17.70 -19.22
C ASN A 964 -12.14 -18.96 -18.80
N ASP A 965 -13.47 -18.89 -18.84
CA ASP A 965 -14.34 -19.95 -18.33
C ASP A 965 -14.25 -21.27 -19.11
N LYS A 966 -13.89 -21.25 -20.40
CA LYS A 966 -13.65 -22.48 -21.16
C LYS A 966 -12.41 -23.20 -20.64
N VAL A 967 -11.32 -22.46 -20.40
CA VAL A 967 -10.08 -23.01 -19.82
C VAL A 967 -10.33 -23.59 -18.42
N VAL A 968 -11.02 -22.84 -17.54
CA VAL A 968 -11.35 -23.31 -16.18
C VAL A 968 -12.22 -24.58 -16.19
N ARG A 969 -13.22 -24.66 -17.07
CA ARG A 969 -14.03 -25.87 -17.26
C ARG A 969 -13.19 -27.06 -17.72
N VAL A 970 -12.45 -26.90 -18.83
CA VAL A 970 -11.67 -28.01 -19.43
C VAL A 970 -10.57 -28.51 -18.47
N TRP A 971 -9.93 -27.62 -17.72
CA TRP A 971 -8.95 -28.04 -16.71
C TRP A 971 -9.61 -28.67 -15.47
N SER A 972 -10.82 -28.24 -15.08
CA SER A 972 -11.63 -28.97 -14.09
C SER A 972 -12.01 -30.38 -14.58
N ASP A 973 -12.33 -30.56 -15.86
CA ASP A 973 -12.61 -31.88 -16.45
C ASP A 973 -11.39 -32.81 -16.37
N ILE A 974 -10.18 -32.30 -16.61
CA ILE A 974 -8.92 -33.03 -16.40
C ILE A 974 -8.76 -33.40 -14.92
N LEU A 975 -8.93 -32.44 -14.00
CA LEU A 975 -8.76 -32.67 -12.56
C LEU A 975 -9.80 -33.65 -11.98
N ARG A 976 -10.99 -33.76 -12.56
CA ARG A 976 -11.98 -34.79 -12.21
C ARG A 976 -11.58 -36.18 -12.71
N ARG A 977 -10.95 -36.28 -13.90
CA ARG A 977 -10.40 -37.55 -14.42
C ARG A 977 -9.10 -37.97 -13.69
N LEU A 978 -8.40 -37.03 -13.05
CA LEU A 978 -7.16 -37.25 -12.29
C LEU A 978 -7.34 -36.81 -10.82
N PRO A 979 -8.03 -37.58 -9.96
CA PRO A 979 -8.52 -37.11 -8.65
C PRO A 979 -7.42 -36.67 -7.67
N ASN A 980 -6.23 -37.27 -7.75
CA ASN A 980 -5.10 -36.89 -6.88
C ASN A 980 -4.26 -35.73 -7.45
N ALA A 981 -4.47 -35.33 -8.71
CA ALA A 981 -3.64 -34.32 -9.36
C ALA A 981 -3.88 -32.92 -8.78
N ARG A 982 -2.82 -32.11 -8.77
CA ARG A 982 -2.84 -30.69 -8.38
C ARG A 982 -2.65 -29.80 -9.61
N LEU A 983 -3.13 -28.57 -9.53
CA LEU A 983 -2.98 -27.54 -10.56
C LEU A 983 -2.21 -26.35 -10.02
N VAL A 984 -1.13 -25.98 -10.70
CA VAL A 984 -0.31 -24.80 -10.46
C VAL A 984 -0.67 -23.70 -11.46
N VAL A 985 -1.02 -22.50 -10.97
CA VAL A 985 -1.19 -21.31 -11.82
C VAL A 985 -0.32 -20.19 -11.26
N ASN A 986 0.79 -19.88 -11.94
CA ASN A 986 1.81 -18.96 -11.43
C ASN A 986 2.00 -17.75 -12.34
N SER A 987 1.69 -16.55 -11.85
CA SER A 987 1.78 -15.30 -12.63
C SER A 987 1.64 -14.07 -11.74
N ASN A 988 2.22 -12.94 -12.15
CA ASN A 988 2.12 -11.67 -11.44
C ASN A 988 0.66 -11.18 -11.28
N SER A 989 -0.27 -11.64 -12.14
CA SER A 989 -1.72 -11.43 -11.95
C SER A 989 -2.25 -11.95 -10.61
N TYR A 990 -1.56 -12.93 -10.01
CA TYR A 990 -1.93 -13.58 -8.75
C TYR A 990 -0.95 -13.23 -7.61
N ARG A 991 -0.22 -12.11 -7.72
CA ARG A 991 0.59 -11.58 -6.60
C ARG A 991 -0.29 -11.28 -5.39
N ASP A 992 -1.47 -10.71 -5.60
CA ASP A 992 -2.45 -10.35 -4.56
C ASP A 992 -3.31 -11.55 -4.10
N GLY A 993 -3.68 -11.58 -2.82
CA GLY A 993 -4.45 -12.66 -2.19
C GLY A 993 -5.86 -12.83 -2.77
N PRO A 994 -6.71 -11.78 -2.75
CA PRO A 994 -8.02 -11.75 -3.40
C PRO A 994 -8.05 -12.28 -4.85
N MET A 995 -7.01 -12.01 -5.65
CA MET A 995 -6.90 -12.54 -7.02
C MET A 995 -6.69 -14.05 -7.08
N ARG A 996 -5.96 -14.63 -6.09
CA ARG A 996 -5.79 -16.09 -5.97
C ARG A 996 -7.11 -16.77 -5.61
N GLU A 997 -7.81 -16.22 -4.62
CA GLU A 997 -9.09 -16.78 -4.17
C GLU A 997 -10.22 -16.59 -5.19
N GLU A 998 -10.21 -15.52 -5.98
CA GLU A 998 -11.15 -15.32 -7.08
C GLU A 998 -10.99 -16.38 -8.18
N LEU A 999 -9.74 -16.73 -8.56
CA LEU A 999 -9.51 -17.86 -9.46
C LEU A 999 -9.84 -19.21 -8.80
N ALA A 1000 -9.48 -19.40 -7.52
CA ALA A 1000 -9.78 -20.64 -6.81
C ALA A 1000 -11.30 -20.91 -6.74
N GLY A 1001 -12.10 -19.88 -6.42
CA GLY A 1001 -13.55 -19.95 -6.38
C GLY A 1001 -14.17 -20.40 -7.70
N ARG A 1002 -13.59 -20.02 -8.85
CA ARG A 1002 -14.05 -20.45 -10.18
C ARG A 1002 -13.82 -21.94 -10.44
N PHE A 1003 -12.74 -22.52 -9.91
CA PHE A 1003 -12.50 -23.97 -9.92
C PHE A 1003 -13.35 -24.71 -8.87
N MET A 1004 -13.53 -24.15 -7.68
CA MET A 1004 -14.40 -24.70 -6.64
C MET A 1004 -15.87 -24.78 -7.09
N ALA A 1005 -16.35 -23.79 -7.85
CA ALA A 1005 -17.67 -23.80 -8.49
C ALA A 1005 -17.84 -24.93 -9.53
N GLN A 1006 -16.75 -25.52 -10.04
CA GLN A 1006 -16.74 -26.71 -10.90
C GLN A 1006 -16.57 -28.03 -10.12
N GLY A 1007 -16.50 -27.96 -8.78
CA GLY A 1007 -16.34 -29.10 -7.89
C GLY A 1007 -14.89 -29.53 -7.64
N ILE A 1008 -13.91 -28.63 -7.77
CA ILE A 1008 -12.49 -28.90 -7.46
C ILE A 1008 -12.12 -28.39 -6.08
N GLU A 1009 -11.45 -29.22 -5.29
CA GLU A 1009 -11.04 -28.94 -3.91
C GLU A 1009 -9.96 -27.83 -3.85
N ARG A 1010 -10.09 -26.89 -2.89
CA ARG A 1010 -9.22 -25.70 -2.76
C ARG A 1010 -7.75 -26.06 -2.57
N GLU A 1011 -7.49 -27.16 -1.88
CA GLU A 1011 -6.18 -27.69 -1.50
C GLU A 1011 -5.39 -28.22 -2.70
N ARG A 1012 -6.06 -28.49 -3.83
CA ARG A 1012 -5.46 -28.92 -5.09
C ARG A 1012 -5.01 -27.74 -5.98
N LEU A 1013 -5.36 -26.51 -5.59
CA LEU A 1013 -5.16 -25.30 -6.38
C LEU A 1013 -4.00 -24.46 -5.82
N LEU A 1014 -2.85 -24.56 -6.48
CA LEU A 1014 -1.60 -23.90 -6.14
C LEU A 1014 -1.45 -22.62 -6.96
N ILE A 1015 -2.16 -21.57 -6.56
CA ILE A 1015 -2.26 -20.29 -7.29
C ILE A 1015 -1.39 -19.24 -6.60
N GLY A 1016 -0.50 -18.58 -7.35
CA GLY A 1016 0.41 -17.58 -6.78
C GLY A 1016 1.36 -16.92 -7.76
N TRP A 1017 2.47 -16.40 -7.23
CA TRP A 1017 3.50 -15.73 -8.01
C TRP A 1017 4.90 -15.92 -7.39
N GLU A 1018 5.76 -16.62 -8.13
CA GLU A 1018 7.21 -16.69 -7.95
C GLU A 1018 7.90 -16.20 -9.23
N SER A 1019 8.96 -15.42 -9.07
CA SER A 1019 9.82 -14.92 -10.14
C SER A 1019 11.28 -14.85 -9.66
N PRO A 1020 12.26 -15.45 -10.37
CA PRO A 1020 12.09 -16.26 -11.58
C PRO A 1020 11.36 -17.59 -11.32
N PRO A 1021 10.57 -18.12 -12.28
CA PRO A 1021 9.65 -19.23 -12.05
C PRO A 1021 10.31 -20.62 -12.08
N TRP A 1022 11.65 -20.72 -12.01
CA TRP A 1022 12.38 -21.96 -12.26
C TRP A 1022 12.04 -23.07 -11.27
N ASN A 1023 11.80 -22.76 -10.00
CA ASN A 1023 11.39 -23.76 -9.01
C ASN A 1023 9.95 -24.25 -9.24
N VAL A 1024 9.06 -23.36 -9.69
CA VAL A 1024 7.68 -23.72 -10.07
C VAL A 1024 7.71 -24.75 -11.20
N LEU A 1025 8.47 -24.48 -12.26
CA LEU A 1025 8.63 -25.41 -13.40
C LEU A 1025 9.31 -26.73 -13.00
N ARG A 1026 10.29 -26.71 -12.08
CA ARG A 1026 10.89 -27.93 -11.55
C ARG A 1026 9.91 -28.81 -10.79
N ASN A 1027 8.85 -28.25 -10.20
CA ASN A 1027 7.82 -28.98 -9.48
C ASN A 1027 6.57 -29.29 -10.33
N MET A 1028 6.57 -28.95 -11.62
CA MET A 1028 5.51 -29.32 -12.58
C MET A 1028 5.87 -30.60 -13.34
N ASP A 1029 4.87 -31.45 -13.57
CA ASP A 1029 4.97 -32.68 -14.35
C ASP A 1029 4.49 -32.48 -15.79
N ILE A 1030 3.39 -31.75 -16.01
CA ILE A 1030 2.81 -31.46 -17.33
C ILE A 1030 2.37 -30.00 -17.41
N GLY A 1031 2.75 -29.32 -18.49
CA GLY A 1031 2.36 -27.97 -18.83
C GLY A 1031 1.05 -27.93 -19.61
N LEU A 1032 0.17 -26.99 -19.24
CA LEU A 1032 -1.13 -26.79 -19.86
C LEU A 1032 -1.19 -25.43 -20.57
N ASP A 1033 -1.55 -25.45 -21.85
CA ASP A 1033 -1.79 -24.21 -22.59
C ASP A 1033 -3.20 -23.65 -22.35
N CYS A 1034 -3.31 -22.34 -22.53
CA CYS A 1034 -4.60 -21.66 -22.60
C CYS A 1034 -5.06 -21.51 -24.06
N PHE A 1035 -6.36 -21.28 -24.22
CA PHE A 1035 -7.01 -21.05 -25.50
C PHE A 1035 -8.21 -20.09 -25.29
N PRO A 1036 -8.60 -19.27 -26.27
CA PRO A 1036 -8.20 -19.28 -27.68
C PRO A 1036 -6.82 -18.67 -27.96
N HIS A 1037 -6.20 -17.98 -27.00
CA HIS A 1037 -4.84 -17.43 -27.13
C HIS A 1037 -3.84 -18.29 -26.37
N ASN A 1038 -2.89 -18.88 -27.11
CA ASN A 1038 -1.84 -19.73 -26.54
C ASN A 1038 -0.80 -18.94 -25.74
N SER A 1039 0.03 -19.68 -25.02
CA SER A 1039 1.22 -19.21 -24.33
C SER A 1039 2.36 -18.90 -25.31
N GLY A 1040 3.21 -17.95 -24.92
CA GLY A 1040 4.35 -17.49 -25.73
C GLY A 1040 5.66 -18.00 -25.14
N VAL A 1041 6.52 -17.07 -24.69
CA VAL A 1041 7.82 -17.38 -24.06
C VAL A 1041 7.72 -18.45 -22.97
N THR A 1042 6.70 -18.37 -22.10
CA THR A 1042 6.52 -19.30 -20.98
C THR A 1042 6.25 -20.74 -21.40
N LEU A 1043 5.69 -20.99 -22.58
CA LEU A 1043 5.55 -22.35 -23.15
C LEU A 1043 6.95 -22.91 -23.47
N VAL A 1044 7.79 -22.13 -24.12
CA VAL A 1044 9.15 -22.54 -24.53
C VAL A 1044 10.05 -22.73 -23.31
N GLU A 1045 9.94 -21.85 -22.31
CA GLU A 1045 10.61 -22.01 -21.00
C GLU A 1045 10.17 -23.27 -20.26
N THR A 1046 8.87 -23.63 -20.33
CA THR A 1046 8.32 -24.84 -19.70
C THR A 1046 8.89 -26.11 -20.36
N LEU A 1047 8.87 -26.18 -21.69
CA LEU A 1047 9.50 -27.26 -22.47
C LEU A 1047 11.01 -27.36 -22.16
N TYR A 1048 11.72 -26.23 -22.11
CA TYR A 1048 13.17 -26.19 -21.82
C TYR A 1048 13.52 -26.64 -20.39
N MET A 1049 12.58 -26.56 -19.45
CA MET A 1049 12.69 -27.14 -18.11
C MET A 1049 12.28 -28.62 -18.03
N GLY A 1050 12.13 -29.30 -19.18
CA GLY A 1050 11.81 -30.72 -19.24
C GLY A 1050 10.35 -31.04 -18.95
N VAL A 1051 9.44 -30.07 -19.04
CA VAL A 1051 8.01 -30.28 -18.77
C VAL A 1051 7.26 -30.41 -20.11
N PRO A 1052 6.74 -31.60 -20.47
CA PRO A 1052 5.90 -31.77 -21.66
C PRO A 1052 4.68 -30.85 -21.62
N TYR A 1053 4.27 -30.35 -22.79
CA TYR A 1053 3.28 -29.27 -22.86
C TYR A 1053 2.18 -29.60 -23.87
N VAL A 1054 0.92 -29.58 -23.45
CA VAL A 1054 -0.23 -29.83 -24.32
C VAL A 1054 -0.88 -28.51 -24.72
N THR A 1055 -1.16 -28.33 -26.02
CA THR A 1055 -1.83 -27.13 -26.56
C THR A 1055 -3.10 -27.48 -27.30
N LEU A 1056 -4.03 -26.52 -27.36
CA LEU A 1056 -5.19 -26.59 -28.25
C LEU A 1056 -4.96 -25.65 -29.43
N ALA A 1057 -4.93 -26.22 -30.64
CA ALA A 1057 -4.78 -25.50 -31.88
C ALA A 1057 -6.10 -24.79 -32.24
N SER A 1058 -6.15 -23.50 -31.99
CA SER A 1058 -7.34 -22.65 -32.17
C SER A 1058 -7.25 -21.83 -33.46
N ARG A 1059 -7.73 -20.58 -33.44
CA ARG A 1059 -7.66 -19.63 -34.56
C ARG A 1059 -6.21 -19.45 -35.06
N PRO A 1060 -6.00 -19.16 -36.36
CA PRO A 1060 -4.69 -18.79 -36.90
C PRO A 1060 -3.98 -17.68 -36.10
N SER A 1061 -2.67 -17.56 -36.31
CA SER A 1061 -1.78 -16.70 -35.52
C SER A 1061 -1.74 -17.10 -34.03
N VAL A 1062 -2.09 -16.19 -33.11
CA VAL A 1062 -1.89 -16.34 -31.65
C VAL A 1062 -2.59 -17.54 -30.98
N GLY A 1063 -3.55 -18.15 -31.65
CA GLY A 1063 -4.20 -19.39 -31.19
C GLY A 1063 -3.49 -20.67 -31.61
N ARG A 1064 -2.33 -20.57 -32.28
CA ARG A 1064 -1.53 -21.71 -32.79
C ARG A 1064 -0.02 -21.57 -32.52
N ILE A 1065 0.39 -20.68 -31.61
CA ILE A 1065 1.79 -20.54 -31.18
C ILE A 1065 2.29 -21.86 -30.60
N GLY A 1066 1.49 -22.50 -29.73
CA GLY A 1066 1.79 -23.82 -29.18
C GLY A 1066 1.97 -24.85 -30.27
N SER A 1067 1.14 -24.80 -31.31
CA SER A 1067 1.21 -25.72 -32.44
C SER A 1067 2.51 -25.56 -33.24
N SER A 1068 2.93 -24.32 -33.57
CA SER A 1068 4.19 -24.07 -34.27
C SER A 1068 5.41 -24.51 -33.47
N VAL A 1069 5.47 -24.16 -32.18
CA VAL A 1069 6.57 -24.54 -31.28
C VAL A 1069 6.68 -26.06 -31.14
N LEU A 1070 5.56 -26.75 -30.89
CA LEU A 1070 5.55 -28.20 -30.71
C LEU A 1070 5.91 -28.94 -32.00
N ASN A 1071 5.44 -28.48 -33.16
CA ASN A 1071 5.85 -29.07 -34.45
C ASN A 1071 7.33 -28.79 -34.72
N GLY A 1072 7.83 -27.60 -34.38
CA GLY A 1072 9.24 -27.21 -34.49
C GLY A 1072 10.21 -28.01 -33.61
N ILE A 1073 9.74 -28.64 -32.53
CA ILE A 1073 10.53 -29.59 -31.71
C ILE A 1073 10.22 -31.07 -32.02
N GLY A 1074 9.43 -31.36 -33.06
CA GLY A 1074 9.08 -32.73 -33.44
C GLY A 1074 8.09 -33.42 -32.49
N ARG A 1075 7.23 -32.67 -31.80
CA ARG A 1075 6.21 -33.15 -30.84
C ARG A 1075 4.75 -32.84 -31.26
N PRO A 1076 4.32 -33.10 -32.52
CA PRO A 1076 2.96 -32.81 -32.96
C PRO A 1076 1.88 -33.62 -32.21
N GLU A 1077 2.24 -34.74 -31.57
CA GLU A 1077 1.33 -35.58 -30.81
C GLU A 1077 0.68 -34.85 -29.60
N TRP A 1078 1.30 -33.77 -29.10
CA TRP A 1078 0.77 -32.92 -28.01
C TRP A 1078 -0.14 -31.77 -28.50
N ILE A 1079 -0.40 -31.66 -29.80
CA ILE A 1079 -1.27 -30.63 -30.40
C ILE A 1079 -2.69 -31.20 -30.55
N ALA A 1080 -3.65 -30.72 -29.74
CA ALA A 1080 -5.06 -31.07 -29.88
C ALA A 1080 -5.81 -30.16 -30.87
N GLN A 1081 -6.82 -30.69 -31.55
CA GLN A 1081 -7.76 -29.92 -32.40
C GLN A 1081 -9.12 -29.69 -31.71
N THR A 1082 -9.42 -30.40 -30.63
CA THR A 1082 -10.68 -30.25 -29.86
C THR A 1082 -10.42 -30.26 -28.35
N GLU A 1083 -11.35 -29.70 -27.56
CA GLU A 1083 -11.25 -29.71 -26.10
C GLU A 1083 -11.19 -31.13 -25.52
N GLU A 1084 -11.97 -32.09 -26.07
CA GLU A 1084 -11.93 -33.47 -25.59
C GLU A 1084 -10.61 -34.17 -25.95
N GLU A 1085 -10.05 -33.92 -27.14
CA GLU A 1085 -8.72 -34.42 -27.49
C GLU A 1085 -7.63 -33.81 -26.58
N TYR A 1086 -7.75 -32.53 -26.21
CA TYR A 1086 -6.87 -31.87 -25.25
C TYR A 1086 -6.91 -32.57 -23.89
N ILE A 1087 -8.11 -32.86 -23.37
CA ILE A 1087 -8.29 -33.61 -22.11
C ILE A 1087 -7.67 -35.01 -22.22
N GLN A 1088 -7.93 -35.73 -23.31
CA GLN A 1088 -7.42 -37.08 -23.53
C GLN A 1088 -5.89 -37.13 -23.57
N LYS A 1089 -5.23 -36.19 -24.28
CA LYS A 1089 -3.76 -36.11 -24.32
C LYS A 1089 -3.15 -35.87 -22.94
N VAL A 1090 -3.73 -34.95 -22.15
CA VAL A 1090 -3.23 -34.67 -20.78
C VAL A 1090 -3.42 -35.88 -19.87
N VAL A 1091 -4.58 -36.54 -19.91
CA VAL A 1091 -4.85 -37.75 -19.10
C VAL A 1091 -3.94 -38.91 -19.51
N ALA A 1092 -3.67 -39.08 -20.80
CA ALA A 1092 -2.74 -40.11 -21.30
C ALA A 1092 -1.31 -39.87 -20.80
N LEU A 1093 -0.78 -38.64 -20.93
CA LEU A 1093 0.54 -38.27 -20.40
C LEU A 1093 0.62 -38.46 -18.88
N ALA A 1094 -0.43 -38.10 -18.15
CA ALA A 1094 -0.49 -38.23 -16.69
C ALA A 1094 -0.56 -39.69 -16.20
N SER A 1095 -0.94 -40.64 -17.07
CA SER A 1095 -1.15 -42.05 -16.70
C SER A 1095 0.08 -42.95 -16.91
N ASP A 1096 1.07 -42.54 -17.69
CA ASP A 1096 2.31 -43.28 -17.95
C ASP A 1096 3.53 -42.54 -17.36
N LEU A 1097 3.71 -42.67 -16.03
CA LEU A 1097 4.84 -42.08 -15.32
C LEU A 1097 6.21 -42.52 -15.87
N PRO A 1098 6.46 -43.79 -16.24
CA PRO A 1098 7.72 -44.19 -16.89
C PRO A 1098 8.01 -43.44 -18.20
N THR A 1099 7.02 -43.25 -19.08
CA THR A 1099 7.21 -42.48 -20.32
C THR A 1099 7.35 -40.99 -20.02
N LEU A 1100 6.58 -40.45 -19.07
CA LEU A 1100 6.66 -39.04 -18.66
C LEU A 1100 8.05 -38.71 -18.09
N ALA A 1101 8.63 -39.61 -17.27
CA ALA A 1101 9.97 -39.45 -16.71
C ALA A 1101 11.07 -39.51 -17.78
N ARG A 1102 10.98 -40.46 -18.73
CA ARG A 1102 11.88 -40.50 -19.89
C ARG A 1102 11.81 -39.22 -20.72
N THR A 1103 10.59 -38.74 -20.99
CA THR A 1103 10.35 -37.51 -21.76
C THR A 1103 10.99 -36.32 -21.06
N ARG A 1104 10.77 -36.15 -19.74
CA ARG A 1104 11.41 -35.07 -18.97
C ARG A 1104 12.94 -35.07 -19.05
N ALA A 1105 13.55 -36.26 -18.95
CA ALA A 1105 15.00 -36.40 -19.02
C ALA A 1105 15.56 -36.08 -20.43
N GLY A 1106 14.82 -36.39 -21.50
CA GLY A 1106 15.26 -36.17 -22.89
C GLY A 1106 14.93 -34.79 -23.47
N LEU A 1107 13.80 -34.17 -23.08
CA LEU A 1107 13.18 -33.05 -23.80
C LEU A 1107 14.10 -31.83 -24.01
N ARG A 1108 14.96 -31.50 -23.05
CA ARG A 1108 15.93 -30.40 -23.22
C ARG A 1108 16.96 -30.70 -24.33
N ALA A 1109 17.44 -31.94 -24.41
CA ALA A 1109 18.36 -32.35 -25.46
C ALA A 1109 17.66 -32.42 -26.83
N GLU A 1110 16.40 -32.86 -26.87
CA GLU A 1110 15.55 -32.81 -28.07
C GLU A 1110 15.38 -31.37 -28.57
N MET A 1111 15.09 -30.41 -27.69
CA MET A 1111 15.01 -28.99 -28.05
C MET A 1111 16.33 -28.45 -28.63
N HIS A 1112 17.47 -28.76 -28.01
CA HIS A 1112 18.78 -28.35 -28.54
C HIS A 1112 19.10 -28.93 -29.92
N ALA A 1113 18.56 -30.11 -30.25
CA ALA A 1113 18.72 -30.76 -31.56
C ALA A 1113 17.66 -30.31 -32.60
N SER A 1114 16.73 -29.44 -32.23
CA SER A 1114 15.58 -29.06 -33.06
C SER A 1114 15.80 -27.75 -33.84
N PRO A 1115 15.07 -27.54 -34.97
CA PRO A 1115 15.02 -26.26 -35.68
C PRO A 1115 14.68 -25.04 -34.81
N LEU A 1116 14.03 -25.22 -33.66
CA LEU A 1116 13.71 -24.13 -32.73
C LEU A 1116 14.96 -23.56 -32.01
N MET A 1117 16.09 -24.27 -31.98
CA MET A 1117 17.34 -23.81 -31.36
C MET A 1117 18.55 -23.75 -32.33
N ASP A 1118 18.37 -24.08 -33.61
CA ASP A 1118 19.39 -23.89 -34.65
C ASP A 1118 19.41 -22.43 -35.13
N GLU A 1119 20.06 -21.56 -34.35
CA GLU A 1119 20.15 -20.12 -34.64
C GLU A 1119 20.74 -19.82 -36.04
N PRO A 1120 21.85 -20.46 -36.47
CA PRO A 1120 22.42 -20.20 -37.80
C PRO A 1120 21.51 -20.66 -38.95
N ALA A 1121 20.79 -21.79 -38.83
CA ALA A 1121 19.84 -22.20 -39.86
C ALA A 1121 18.61 -21.29 -39.91
N PHE A 1122 18.12 -20.85 -38.75
CA PHE A 1122 17.02 -19.89 -38.70
C PHE A 1122 17.39 -18.56 -39.35
N ALA A 1123 18.59 -18.01 -39.06
CA ALA A 1123 19.05 -16.76 -39.66
C ALA A 1123 19.07 -16.85 -41.20
N ARG A 1124 19.71 -17.89 -41.77
CA ARG A 1124 19.72 -18.13 -43.23
C ARG A 1124 18.31 -18.25 -43.83
N LYS A 1125 17.40 -18.91 -43.11
CA LYS A 1125 15.98 -19.07 -43.52
C LYS A 1125 15.24 -17.74 -43.53
N PHE A 1126 15.43 -16.91 -42.50
CA PHE A 1126 14.86 -15.57 -42.39
C PHE A 1126 15.41 -14.64 -43.48
N GLU A 1127 16.72 -14.65 -43.72
CA GLU A 1127 17.39 -13.87 -44.77
C GLU A 1127 16.93 -14.23 -46.18
N THR A 1128 16.72 -15.53 -46.43
CA THR A 1128 16.17 -16.02 -47.70
C THR A 1128 14.76 -15.44 -47.93
N ALA A 1129 13.94 -15.36 -46.88
CA ALA A 1129 12.63 -14.71 -46.93
C ALA A 1129 12.74 -13.20 -47.18
N LEU A 1130 13.61 -12.49 -46.46
CA LEU A 1130 13.87 -11.04 -46.67
C LEU A 1130 14.28 -10.74 -48.11
N ARG A 1131 15.22 -11.53 -48.67
CA ARG A 1131 15.66 -11.38 -50.07
C ARG A 1131 14.53 -11.73 -51.04
N GLY A 1132 13.71 -12.74 -50.76
CA GLY A 1132 12.53 -13.08 -51.56
C GLY A 1132 11.49 -11.95 -51.62
N MET A 1133 11.19 -11.31 -50.48
CA MET A 1133 10.31 -10.13 -50.42
C MET A 1133 10.87 -8.95 -51.22
N PHE A 1134 12.17 -8.66 -51.06
CA PHE A 1134 12.84 -7.57 -51.78
C PHE A 1134 12.92 -7.81 -53.30
N ASN A 1135 13.17 -9.05 -53.72
CA ASN A 1135 13.14 -9.43 -55.13
C ASN A 1135 11.73 -9.29 -55.71
N THR A 1136 10.71 -9.77 -54.99
CA THR A 1136 9.29 -9.58 -55.37
C THR A 1136 8.95 -8.11 -55.55
N TRP A 1137 9.40 -7.23 -54.65
CA TRP A 1137 9.26 -5.79 -54.83
C TRP A 1137 9.97 -5.32 -56.10
N CYS A 1138 11.25 -5.68 -56.29
CA CYS A 1138 12.05 -5.29 -57.47
C CYS A 1138 11.35 -5.65 -58.79
N GLU A 1139 10.80 -6.86 -58.88
CA GLU A 1139 10.15 -7.45 -60.06
C GLU A 1139 8.73 -6.92 -60.32
N SER A 1140 8.01 -6.46 -59.29
CA SER A 1140 6.62 -5.96 -59.38
C SER A 1140 6.42 -4.67 -60.21
N GLN A 1141 7.46 -4.16 -60.87
CA GLN A 1141 7.43 -2.98 -61.73
C GLN A 1141 8.06 -3.23 -63.12
N ALA A 1142 8.12 -4.51 -63.54
CA ALA A 1142 8.46 -4.92 -64.91
C ALA A 1142 7.21 -4.95 -65.82
#